data_AF-A0A9N9YLB0-F1
#
_entry.id   AF-A0A9N9YLB0-F1
#
_cell.length_a   1.000
_cell.length_b   1.000
_cell.length_c   1.000
_cell.angle_alpha   90.00
_cell.angle_beta   90.00
_cell.angle_gamma   90.00
#
_symmetry.space_group_name_H-M   'P 1'
#
loop_
_entity.id
_entity.type
_entity.pdbx_description
1 polymer ?
#
loop_
_entity_poly.entity_id
_entity_poly.type
_entity_poly.pdbx_seq_one_letter_code
_entity_poly.pdbx_strand_id
1 'polypeptide(L)'
;MRYLSVAVAALGLLTAGGDAATCTPRDASATPSASPYDDSGYVKNPHFLNHLEYFTSTGQVSWIENGWNEDDIGGGAAQLEGEASDEVVDETESGVQKRQVTSTSISTTVKNLTPNTPYTFKFSYLLLSASPANSCRLRAYFVNNNYYNSDKWPLTTNPQTNWTVIAATVTPTASSGTLTISIDCAANGKAQIWVDSISVTKGALVTSTTKTTSTTPSVVPTTTTKPSTTTTPATTTTPATTTTPSTTSTPSSTPSSTPSSTSTSAAASASVDSTILVLAKDVTTAKLGSDGLLAYGIPFQQLIVPQTGVDLPVLNDTLTHGNFGGIIVLSAVSYDYGTGVGWRSAITDAQWASIYAYQSRFNVRLVRIDDYPGPGTGTTPAAGGCCDSTVDQKIYFTDTSSFASAGLVTNAQVITTGLYHVPASITDASTTRQVAAFNAVSGNAGGVAAVINNFSGREQFVWFISWAPSWSMTSAWLQHAHIHWMTRGVFVGKRKTYLNTQIDDVQLSTEMYYPSGIPEIKITTVDLEAHVDWQVSINSRMPAGSDFWLELGHNGNGDLINATIGDIKSICNPDDAVYWDLDVQAPHEWRKPLGSGTDVWPTDKEVYSWSSACALLDPFAKWFTNTNNLNKFGHISHTFSHLNLNNCTYHDSKREIQFNQAWMKQIGIDKATRYTGNGIIPPQITGLYNGDSLQALKDNGITHCVGDNTRPQTRNPDSVYWPLITNFATNGFDGMVVIPRFSSRIYFNCHTPMCTLTEWINTSAGTGDFNNLLKVERESSVRNLLALMSDPYMFHQANMYTTGNDILTIGDQTRRMSLVMAWTETVAQELYRITTWPVKTQTQAEMALYFLARQTVDGCTPNLSYVWSDDGKSLTSVIVTAKGNTCASPIPVTIPAGTVTASGGSFTSDVVGNEPPIVWVTLNGSPVTLTLGTKVAASTTSS
;
A
#
# COMPACT_ATOMS: atom_id res chain seq x y z
N MET A 1 -44.81 3.78 -26.19
CA MET A 1 -46.11 3.07 -26.16
C MET A 1 -46.66 3.15 -24.74
N ARG A 2 -47.96 3.38 -24.62
CA ARG A 2 -48.74 3.57 -23.38
C ARG A 2 -48.79 2.30 -22.52
N TYR A 3 -48.99 2.45 -21.20
CA TYR A 3 -49.98 1.82 -20.28
C TYR A 3 -49.60 2.25 -18.85
N LEU A 4 -50.21 3.25 -18.21
CA LEU A 4 -51.52 3.38 -17.55
C LEU A 4 -51.75 2.49 -16.29
N SER A 5 -51.50 3.11 -15.13
CA SER A 5 -52.30 3.20 -13.88
C SER A 5 -52.94 1.97 -13.23
N VAL A 6 -52.83 1.84 -11.90
CA VAL A 6 -53.95 1.87 -10.91
C VAL A 6 -53.38 2.04 -9.48
N ALA A 7 -53.95 2.99 -8.73
CA ALA A 7 -53.79 3.14 -7.28
C ALA A 7 -54.86 2.32 -6.52
N VAL A 8 -54.51 1.75 -5.36
CA VAL A 8 -55.46 1.45 -4.28
C VAL A 8 -54.78 1.77 -2.96
N ALA A 9 -55.24 2.84 -2.32
CA ALA A 9 -55.06 3.09 -0.90
C ALA A 9 -56.19 2.40 -0.11
N ALA A 10 -55.86 2.03 1.14
CA ALA A 10 -56.75 1.74 2.26
C ALA A 10 -57.47 0.37 2.29
N LEU A 11 -57.02 -0.50 3.19
CA LEU A 11 -57.89 -1.40 3.98
C LEU A 11 -57.16 -1.96 5.22
N GLY A 12 -57.64 -1.58 6.41
CA GLY A 12 -57.42 -2.19 7.75
C GLY A 12 -56.02 -2.04 8.34
N LEU A 13 -55.75 -1.31 9.43
CA LEU A 13 -56.44 -1.35 10.73
C LEU A 13 -57.03 -2.74 11.03
N LEU A 14 -56.14 -3.73 11.05
CA LEU A 14 -56.33 -4.93 11.87
C LEU A 14 -55.58 -4.70 13.17
N THR A 15 -56.34 -4.28 14.17
CA THR A 15 -56.05 -4.54 15.57
C THR A 15 -55.78 -6.03 15.74
N ALA A 16 -54.51 -6.44 15.78
CA ALA A 16 -54.13 -7.74 16.32
C ALA A 16 -54.14 -7.65 17.85
N GLY A 17 -55.35 -7.51 18.40
CA GLY A 17 -55.68 -8.13 19.67
C GLY A 17 -55.71 -9.63 19.41
N GLY A 18 -54.57 -10.27 19.59
CA GLY A 18 -54.40 -11.71 19.62
C GLY A 18 -53.41 -11.97 20.73
N ASP A 19 -53.88 -12.65 21.77
CA ASP A 19 -53.22 -12.86 23.06
C ASP A 19 -51.71 -13.06 22.91
N ALA A 20 -50.95 -12.25 23.66
CA ALA A 20 -49.53 -12.49 23.89
C ALA A 20 -49.39 -13.94 24.37
N ALA A 21 -48.92 -14.81 23.49
CA ALA A 21 -48.55 -16.17 23.86
C ALA A 21 -47.58 -16.03 25.04
N THR A 22 -48.01 -16.51 26.19
CA THR A 22 -47.25 -16.52 27.44
C THR A 22 -45.93 -17.25 27.21
N CYS A 23 -44.87 -16.51 26.92
CA CYS A 23 -43.51 -17.01 26.84
C CYS A 23 -43.03 -17.32 28.27
N THR A 24 -43.13 -18.57 28.70
CA THR A 24 -42.63 -19.00 30.02
C THR A 24 -41.10 -18.90 30.06
N PRO A 25 -40.50 -18.06 30.92
CA PRO A 25 -39.05 -18.00 31.16
C PRO A 25 -38.58 -19.19 32.02
N ARG A 26 -37.31 -19.56 31.93
CA ARG A 26 -36.69 -20.50 32.88
C ARG A 26 -35.45 -19.89 33.52
N ASP A 27 -35.60 -19.43 34.76
CA ASP A 27 -34.67 -19.58 35.91
C ASP A 27 -35.33 -18.96 37.16
N ALA A 28 -36.16 -19.73 37.90
CA ALA A 28 -37.03 -19.26 38.99
C ALA A 28 -36.30 -18.82 40.29
N SER A 29 -35.04 -18.41 40.21
CA SER A 29 -34.18 -18.16 41.37
C SER A 29 -33.80 -16.68 41.59
N ALA A 30 -34.20 -15.76 40.70
CA ALA A 30 -33.80 -14.36 40.76
C ALA A 30 -34.90 -13.46 41.37
N THR A 31 -34.57 -12.69 42.40
CA THR A 31 -35.45 -11.70 43.01
C THR A 31 -35.32 -10.35 42.27
N PRO A 32 -36.41 -9.70 41.85
CA PRO A 32 -36.35 -8.39 41.16
C PRO A 32 -35.81 -7.28 42.07
N SER A 33 -35.04 -6.35 41.50
CA SER A 33 -34.39 -5.22 42.21
C SER A 33 -34.65 -3.90 41.48
N ALA A 34 -34.95 -2.82 42.23
CA ALA A 34 -35.15 -1.47 41.70
C ALA A 34 -33.84 -0.72 41.37
N SER A 35 -32.68 -1.28 41.74
CA SER A 35 -31.35 -0.79 41.35
C SER A 35 -30.64 -1.88 40.56
N PRO A 36 -29.98 -1.57 39.42
CA PRO A 36 -29.18 -2.55 38.69
C PRO A 36 -27.87 -2.89 39.42
N TYR A 37 -27.52 -2.18 40.50
CA TYR A 37 -26.33 -2.42 41.31
C TYR A 37 -26.71 -2.95 42.70
N ASP A 38 -26.03 -4.00 43.16
CA ASP A 38 -25.97 -4.31 44.60
C ASP A 38 -24.91 -3.44 45.30
N ASP A 39 -24.80 -3.55 46.64
CA ASP A 39 -23.80 -2.84 47.46
C ASP A 39 -22.33 -3.11 47.05
N SER A 40 -22.09 -4.05 46.12
CA SER A 40 -20.78 -4.37 45.55
C SER A 40 -20.56 -3.89 44.10
N GLY A 41 -21.54 -3.22 43.47
CA GLY A 41 -21.39 -2.52 42.19
C GLY A 41 -21.43 -3.40 40.93
N TYR A 42 -21.91 -4.65 41.04
CA TYR A 42 -22.18 -5.52 39.88
C TYR A 42 -23.55 -5.25 39.28
N VAL A 43 -23.69 -5.47 37.95
CA VAL A 43 -25.01 -5.46 37.29
C VAL A 43 -25.79 -6.69 37.75
N LYS A 44 -26.88 -6.51 38.51
CA LYS A 44 -27.77 -7.59 38.97
C LYS A 44 -29.17 -7.41 38.43
N ASN A 45 -29.43 -8.12 37.33
CA ASN A 45 -30.76 -8.53 36.85
C ASN A 45 -31.80 -7.39 36.76
N PRO A 46 -31.60 -6.40 35.87
CA PRO A 46 -32.63 -5.43 35.58
C PRO A 46 -33.72 -6.11 34.76
N HIS A 47 -34.90 -6.29 35.36
CA HIS A 47 -36.17 -6.47 34.63
C HIS A 47 -36.68 -5.12 34.06
N PHE A 48 -35.73 -4.25 33.70
CA PHE A 48 -35.91 -2.86 33.30
C PHE A 48 -37.01 -2.10 34.08
N LEU A 49 -37.09 -2.28 35.41
CA LEU A 49 -38.09 -1.63 36.28
C LEU A 49 -37.98 -0.09 36.27
N ASN A 50 -36.78 0.45 36.01
CA ASN A 50 -36.54 1.89 35.80
C ASN A 50 -36.28 2.20 34.32
N HIS A 51 -36.95 1.48 33.41
CA HIS A 51 -36.79 1.65 31.97
C HIS A 51 -35.31 1.47 31.54
N LEU A 52 -34.79 2.29 30.62
CA LEU A 52 -33.41 2.22 30.11
C LEU A 52 -32.44 3.15 30.85
N GLU A 53 -32.81 3.73 31.99
CA GLU A 53 -32.05 4.81 32.67
C GLU A 53 -30.57 4.48 32.96
N TYR A 54 -30.25 3.20 33.15
CA TYR A 54 -28.89 2.73 33.45
C TYR A 54 -28.15 2.09 32.27
N PHE A 55 -28.71 2.23 31.07
CA PHE A 55 -28.15 1.74 29.82
C PHE A 55 -27.98 2.89 28.83
N THR A 56 -26.79 3.00 28.25
CA THR A 56 -26.58 3.83 27.08
C THR A 56 -27.14 3.09 25.86
N SER A 57 -28.08 3.73 25.17
CA SER A 57 -28.73 3.22 23.98
C SER A 57 -28.15 3.89 22.73
N THR A 58 -27.83 3.10 21.72
CA THR A 58 -27.35 3.56 20.41
C THR A 58 -28.25 2.97 19.34
N GLY A 59 -28.69 3.78 18.37
CA GLY A 59 -29.65 3.34 17.34
C GLY A 59 -31.09 3.29 17.84
N GLN A 60 -31.92 2.43 17.23
CA GLN A 60 -33.34 2.30 17.57
C GLN A 60 -33.53 1.37 18.77
N VAL A 61 -33.56 1.95 19.98
CA VAL A 61 -33.79 1.22 21.23
C VAL A 61 -34.98 1.83 21.96
N SER A 62 -35.92 0.99 22.39
CA SER A 62 -37.06 1.41 23.20
C SER A 62 -37.26 0.46 24.39
N TRP A 63 -37.88 0.96 25.46
CA TRP A 63 -38.35 0.12 26.55
C TRP A 63 -39.78 -0.34 26.27
N ILE A 64 -40.09 -1.61 26.56
CA ILE A 64 -41.41 -2.19 26.37
C ILE A 64 -41.98 -2.70 27.69
N GLU A 65 -43.16 -2.20 28.06
CA GLU A 65 -43.94 -2.62 29.23
C GLU A 65 -44.50 -4.04 29.04
N ASN A 66 -44.48 -4.88 30.09
CA ASN A 66 -44.96 -6.27 30.06
C ASN A 66 -44.25 -7.18 29.04
N GLY A 67 -42.98 -6.89 28.70
CA GLY A 67 -42.14 -7.78 27.89
C GLY A 67 -41.84 -9.14 28.55
N TRP A 68 -42.20 -9.29 29.83
CA TRP A 68 -42.00 -10.47 30.68
C TRP A 68 -43.26 -10.71 31.53
N ASN A 69 -43.94 -11.85 31.36
CA ASN A 69 -45.34 -12.04 31.77
C ASN A 69 -45.55 -13.15 32.81
N GLU A 70 -44.72 -13.22 33.86
CA GLU A 70 -44.94 -14.21 34.94
C GLU A 70 -45.20 -13.65 36.35
N ASP A 71 -44.86 -12.40 36.67
CA ASP A 71 -44.79 -12.01 38.09
C ASP A 71 -45.69 -10.82 38.55
N ASP A 72 -46.51 -10.20 37.70
CA ASP A 72 -47.40 -9.07 38.09
C ASP A 72 -46.68 -7.86 38.76
N ILE A 73 -45.35 -7.73 38.61
CA ILE A 73 -44.53 -6.70 39.30
C ILE A 73 -44.23 -5.45 38.45
N GLY A 74 -44.80 -5.33 37.24
CA GLY A 74 -44.67 -4.13 36.38
C GLY A 74 -43.30 -3.94 35.71
N GLY A 75 -42.55 -5.01 35.43
CA GLY A 75 -41.27 -4.96 34.68
C GLY A 75 -41.42 -4.88 33.16
N GLY A 76 -40.31 -4.62 32.46
CA GLY A 76 -40.26 -4.51 31.00
C GLY A 76 -38.96 -5.06 30.38
N ALA A 77 -38.83 -4.97 29.06
CA ALA A 77 -37.65 -5.42 28.32
C ALA A 77 -37.08 -4.31 27.41
N ALA A 78 -35.78 -4.38 27.08
CA ALA A 78 -35.18 -3.52 26.08
C ALA A 78 -35.43 -4.09 24.68
N GLN A 79 -36.13 -3.33 23.84
CA GLN A 79 -36.33 -3.64 22.43
C GLN A 79 -35.23 -2.99 21.61
N LEU A 80 -34.52 -3.78 20.81
CA LEU A 80 -33.53 -3.31 19.86
C LEU A 80 -34.05 -3.59 18.45
N GLU A 81 -34.05 -2.58 17.60
CA GLU A 81 -34.37 -2.66 16.18
C GLU A 81 -33.13 -2.35 15.35
N GLY A 82 -32.59 -3.37 14.68
CA GLY A 82 -31.50 -3.22 13.73
C GLY A 82 -32.07 -3.12 12.32
N GLU A 83 -31.77 -2.03 11.62
CA GLU A 83 -31.98 -1.93 10.18
C GLU A 83 -30.67 -1.54 9.53
N ALA A 84 -30.38 -2.10 8.36
CA ALA A 84 -29.29 -1.64 7.53
C ALA A 84 -29.78 -0.50 6.60
N SER A 85 -28.95 0.54 6.44
CA SER A 85 -29.33 1.74 5.70
C SER A 85 -29.47 1.48 4.20
N ASP A 86 -30.61 1.86 3.62
CA ASP A 86 -30.88 1.81 2.18
C ASP A 86 -30.44 3.14 1.53
N GLU A 87 -29.15 3.30 1.23
CA GLU A 87 -28.76 4.17 0.10
C GLU A 87 -28.56 3.29 -1.14
N VAL A 88 -29.61 3.22 -1.95
CA VAL A 88 -29.57 2.57 -3.27
C VAL A 88 -29.02 3.58 -4.27
N VAL A 89 -27.74 3.44 -4.64
CA VAL A 89 -27.18 4.05 -5.85
C VAL A 89 -27.05 2.94 -6.90
N ASP A 90 -27.73 3.16 -8.03
CA ASP A 90 -27.83 2.25 -9.17
C ASP A 90 -26.43 1.88 -9.72
N GLU A 91 -26.15 0.58 -9.87
CA GLU A 91 -24.85 0.04 -10.25
C GLU A 91 -24.73 -0.12 -11.77
N THR A 92 -23.78 0.60 -12.38
CA THR A 92 -22.94 0.03 -13.45
C THR A 92 -21.50 0.56 -13.38
N GLU A 93 -20.56 -0.39 -13.20
CA GLU A 93 -19.09 -0.32 -13.26
C GLU A 93 -18.26 0.25 -12.08
N SER A 94 -17.39 -0.64 -11.55
CA SER A 94 -16.39 -0.50 -10.47
C SER A 94 -16.90 -0.53 -9.02
N GLY A 95 -17.09 -1.75 -8.51
CA GLY A 95 -17.58 -2.01 -7.16
C GLY A 95 -16.58 -1.69 -6.05
N VAL A 96 -16.86 -0.62 -5.30
CA VAL A 96 -16.70 -0.53 -3.84
C VAL A 96 -17.89 0.28 -3.32
N GLN A 97 -18.88 -0.38 -2.71
CA GLN A 97 -19.99 0.31 -2.03
C GLN A 97 -19.54 0.72 -0.62
N LYS A 98 -19.61 2.01 -0.27
CA LYS A 98 -19.59 2.46 1.13
C LYS A 98 -20.93 2.07 1.77
N ARG A 99 -20.93 1.12 2.71
CA ARG A 99 -22.13 0.79 3.51
C ARG A 99 -22.04 1.42 4.89
N GLN A 100 -23.01 2.27 5.22
CA GLN A 100 -23.20 2.78 6.57
C GLN A 100 -23.93 1.70 7.39
N VAL A 101 -23.22 0.99 8.26
CA VAL A 101 -23.83 0.02 9.19
C VAL A 101 -24.36 0.79 10.39
N THR A 102 -25.66 1.01 10.45
CA THR A 102 -26.37 1.51 11.64
C THR A 102 -26.42 0.40 12.69
N SER A 103 -25.48 0.40 13.64
CA SER A 103 -25.50 -0.57 14.75
C SER A 103 -26.46 -0.12 15.85
N THR A 104 -27.47 -0.93 16.15
CA THR A 104 -28.36 -0.73 17.30
C THR A 104 -27.84 -1.54 18.50
N SER A 105 -27.63 -0.90 19.65
CA SER A 105 -27.08 -1.55 20.84
C SER A 105 -27.53 -0.93 22.15
N ILE A 106 -27.49 -1.73 23.22
CA ILE A 106 -27.54 -1.26 24.61
C ILE A 106 -26.21 -1.55 25.30
N SER A 107 -25.74 -0.64 26.15
CA SER A 107 -24.50 -0.82 26.90
C SER A 107 -24.58 -0.27 28.32
N THR A 108 -23.79 -0.83 29.23
CA THR A 108 -23.69 -0.34 30.61
C THR A 108 -22.30 -0.58 31.19
N THR A 109 -21.88 0.22 32.16
CA THR A 109 -20.58 0.08 32.82
C THR A 109 -20.67 -0.89 33.99
N VAL A 110 -19.88 -1.97 33.92
CA VAL A 110 -19.66 -2.88 35.04
C VAL A 110 -18.49 -2.36 35.87
N LYS A 111 -18.71 -2.15 37.17
CA LYS A 111 -17.71 -1.59 38.10
C LYS A 111 -17.27 -2.64 39.12
N ASN A 112 -16.24 -2.30 39.91
CA ASN A 112 -15.72 -3.09 41.03
C ASN A 112 -15.26 -4.51 40.66
N LEU A 113 -14.81 -4.70 39.42
CA LEU A 113 -14.23 -5.96 38.97
C LEU A 113 -12.84 -6.13 39.60
N THR A 114 -12.48 -7.39 39.85
CA THR A 114 -11.11 -7.76 40.21
C THR A 114 -10.38 -8.17 38.92
N PRO A 115 -9.33 -7.46 38.48
CA PRO A 115 -8.55 -7.85 37.31
C PRO A 115 -8.09 -9.30 37.39
N ASN A 116 -8.09 -10.00 36.26
CA ASN A 116 -7.69 -11.40 36.10
C ASN A 116 -8.50 -12.41 36.91
N THR A 117 -9.67 -12.02 37.43
CA THR A 117 -10.62 -12.93 38.11
C THR A 117 -11.79 -13.24 37.18
N PRO A 118 -12.22 -14.50 37.01
CA PRO A 118 -13.34 -14.82 36.11
C PRO A 118 -14.69 -14.33 36.68
N TYR A 119 -15.53 -13.81 35.79
CA TYR A 119 -16.92 -13.41 36.04
C TYR A 119 -17.84 -14.09 35.03
N THR A 120 -19.06 -14.40 35.44
CA THR A 120 -20.11 -14.92 34.56
C THR A 120 -20.98 -13.77 34.10
N PHE A 121 -20.99 -13.51 32.79
CA PHE A 121 -21.87 -12.56 32.13
C PHE A 121 -23.08 -13.31 31.57
N LYS A 122 -24.29 -12.94 31.97
CA LYS A 122 -25.55 -13.57 31.57
C LYS A 122 -26.54 -12.54 31.05
N PHE A 123 -27.29 -12.87 30.01
CA PHE A 123 -28.46 -12.12 29.56
C PHE A 123 -29.41 -13.05 28.79
N SER A 124 -30.66 -12.64 28.62
CA SER A 124 -31.66 -13.35 27.82
C SER A 124 -32.08 -12.49 26.63
N TYR A 125 -32.40 -13.12 25.49
CA TYR A 125 -33.03 -12.41 24.37
C TYR A 125 -34.15 -13.21 23.71
N LEU A 126 -35.12 -12.52 23.11
CA LEU A 126 -36.23 -13.07 22.34
C LEU A 126 -36.22 -12.44 20.93
N LEU A 127 -36.10 -13.26 19.89
CA LEU A 127 -36.18 -12.78 18.50
C LEU A 127 -37.64 -12.58 18.10
N LEU A 128 -38.02 -11.36 17.74
CA LEU A 128 -39.38 -11.03 17.32
C LEU A 128 -39.55 -11.11 15.80
N SER A 129 -38.60 -10.54 15.08
CA SER A 129 -38.57 -10.58 13.63
C SER A 129 -37.15 -10.49 13.08
N ALA A 130 -36.92 -11.09 11.92
CA ALA A 130 -35.70 -10.95 11.15
C ALA A 130 -36.00 -11.18 9.67
N SER A 131 -35.67 -10.23 8.81
CA SER A 131 -35.87 -10.33 7.36
C SER A 131 -34.82 -9.53 6.58
N PRO A 132 -34.47 -9.94 5.34
CA PRO A 132 -34.63 -11.30 4.81
C PRO A 132 -33.85 -12.33 5.64
N ALA A 133 -34.00 -13.63 5.34
CA ALA A 133 -33.25 -14.66 6.07
C ALA A 133 -31.74 -14.41 6.03
N ASN A 134 -31.05 -14.70 7.13
CA ASN A 134 -29.59 -14.62 7.27
C ASN A 134 -29.02 -13.20 7.05
N SER A 135 -29.79 -12.15 7.32
CA SER A 135 -29.36 -10.76 7.20
C SER A 135 -28.80 -10.18 8.50
N CYS A 136 -29.38 -10.54 9.65
CA CYS A 136 -29.06 -9.98 10.97
C CYS A 136 -28.62 -11.04 12.00
N ARG A 137 -27.92 -10.61 13.05
CA ARG A 137 -27.48 -11.41 14.21
C ARG A 137 -27.33 -10.57 15.48
N LEU A 138 -27.21 -11.24 16.64
CA LEU A 138 -26.93 -10.62 17.94
C LEU A 138 -25.48 -10.87 18.38
N ARG A 139 -24.87 -9.85 18.97
CA ARG A 139 -23.52 -9.92 19.55
C ARG A 139 -23.47 -9.30 20.93
N ALA A 140 -22.58 -9.80 21.78
CA ALA A 140 -22.31 -9.20 23.09
C ALA A 140 -20.81 -9.10 23.39
N TYR A 141 -20.43 -7.99 24.00
CA TYR A 141 -19.05 -7.58 24.22
C TYR A 141 -18.81 -7.14 25.67
N PHE A 142 -17.60 -7.34 26.17
CA PHE A 142 -17.09 -6.67 27.37
C PHE A 142 -15.72 -6.06 27.09
N VAL A 143 -15.57 -4.74 27.20
CA VAL A 143 -14.33 -3.99 26.87
C VAL A 143 -13.75 -4.45 25.53
N ASN A 144 -14.61 -4.50 24.50
CA ASN A 144 -14.32 -4.91 23.13
C ASN A 144 -14.04 -6.41 22.89
N ASN A 145 -14.03 -7.26 23.93
CA ASN A 145 -13.96 -8.71 23.75
C ASN A 145 -15.36 -9.28 23.44
N ASN A 146 -15.55 -9.81 22.23
CA ASN A 146 -16.78 -10.51 21.85
C ASN A 146 -16.85 -11.84 22.59
N TYR A 147 -17.72 -11.93 23.59
CA TYR A 147 -17.93 -13.17 24.34
C TYR A 147 -19.16 -13.95 23.89
N TYR A 148 -20.01 -13.36 23.04
CA TYR A 148 -21.16 -14.04 22.45
C TYR A 148 -21.49 -13.52 21.05
N ASN A 149 -21.70 -14.44 20.12
CA ASN A 149 -22.09 -14.16 18.75
C ASN A 149 -23.13 -15.22 18.34
N SER A 150 -24.34 -14.78 18.01
CA SER A 150 -25.35 -15.69 17.47
C SER A 150 -25.01 -16.05 16.02
N ASP A 151 -25.54 -17.19 15.57
CA ASP A 151 -25.71 -17.39 14.13
C ASP A 151 -26.60 -16.29 13.54
N LYS A 152 -26.48 -16.05 12.23
CA LYS A 152 -27.41 -15.18 11.53
C LYS A 152 -28.80 -15.81 11.54
N TRP A 153 -29.82 -15.03 11.86
CA TRP A 153 -31.16 -15.57 12.07
C TRP A 153 -31.85 -15.93 10.74
N PRO A 154 -32.64 -17.02 10.70
CA PRO A 154 -33.51 -17.31 9.56
C PRO A 154 -34.62 -16.25 9.43
N LEU A 155 -35.32 -16.25 8.29
CA LEU A 155 -36.50 -15.39 8.10
C LEU A 155 -37.50 -15.69 9.22
N THR A 156 -37.76 -14.67 10.03
CA THR A 156 -38.63 -14.75 11.20
C THR A 156 -39.68 -13.66 11.06
N THR A 157 -40.90 -14.06 10.72
CA THR A 157 -42.05 -13.15 10.57
C THR A 157 -42.98 -13.18 11.78
N ASN A 158 -42.80 -14.15 12.68
CA ASN A 158 -43.53 -14.30 13.93
C ASN A 158 -42.53 -14.40 15.09
N PRO A 159 -42.82 -13.80 16.26
CA PRO A 159 -41.95 -13.91 17.43
C PRO A 159 -41.66 -15.34 17.84
N GLN A 160 -40.43 -15.59 18.30
CA GLN A 160 -40.10 -16.82 19.00
C GLN A 160 -40.91 -16.92 20.31
N THR A 161 -41.22 -18.14 20.73
CA THR A 161 -42.03 -18.40 21.94
C THR A 161 -41.18 -18.69 23.19
N ASN A 162 -39.86 -18.81 23.03
CA ASN A 162 -38.93 -19.14 24.13
C ASN A 162 -37.76 -18.16 24.15
N TRP A 163 -37.44 -17.66 25.35
CA TRP A 163 -36.26 -16.83 25.57
C TRP A 163 -34.99 -17.65 25.43
N THR A 164 -34.00 -17.10 24.72
CA THR A 164 -32.66 -17.66 24.62
C THR A 164 -31.79 -17.08 25.72
N VAL A 165 -31.28 -17.93 26.62
CA VAL A 165 -30.40 -17.52 27.74
C VAL A 165 -28.94 -17.68 27.35
N ILE A 166 -28.19 -16.60 27.44
CA ILE A 166 -26.75 -16.55 27.17
C ILE A 166 -26.01 -16.43 28.49
N ALA A 167 -24.98 -17.25 28.69
CA ALA A 167 -24.07 -17.16 29.82
C ALA A 167 -22.65 -17.49 29.37
N ALA A 168 -21.68 -16.62 29.68
CA ALA A 168 -20.28 -16.81 29.32
C ALA A 168 -19.34 -16.38 30.46
N THR A 169 -18.22 -17.08 30.61
CA THR A 169 -17.15 -16.65 31.53
C THR A 169 -16.27 -15.61 30.84
N VAL A 170 -16.13 -14.44 31.43
CA VAL A 170 -15.26 -13.34 30.98
C VAL A 170 -14.26 -13.01 32.09
N THR A 171 -12.98 -12.87 31.73
CA THR A 171 -11.91 -12.49 32.66
C THR A 171 -11.46 -11.06 32.36
N PRO A 172 -11.97 -10.04 33.08
CA PRO A 172 -11.62 -8.64 32.86
C PRO A 172 -10.15 -8.37 33.22
N THR A 173 -9.50 -7.49 32.45
CA THR A 173 -8.13 -7.01 32.70
C THR A 173 -8.08 -5.72 33.53
N ALA A 174 -9.22 -5.08 33.73
CA ALA A 174 -9.37 -3.83 34.48
C ALA A 174 -10.45 -3.95 35.57
N SER A 175 -10.49 -2.99 36.49
CA SER A 175 -11.45 -2.95 37.61
C SER A 175 -12.83 -2.41 37.23
N SER A 176 -13.00 -1.96 35.98
CA SER A 176 -14.28 -1.59 35.39
C SER A 176 -14.23 -1.78 33.88
N GLY A 177 -15.39 -1.83 33.24
CA GLY A 177 -15.47 -1.96 31.79
C GLY A 177 -16.90 -1.92 31.26
N THR A 178 -17.05 -1.66 29.96
CA THR A 178 -18.37 -1.55 29.33
C THR A 178 -18.83 -2.90 28.79
N LEU A 179 -20.01 -3.34 29.23
CA LEU A 179 -20.79 -4.43 28.67
C LEU A 179 -21.68 -3.87 27.55
N THR A 180 -21.67 -4.47 26.36
CA THR A 180 -22.50 -4.05 25.21
C THR A 180 -23.22 -5.25 24.61
N ILE A 181 -24.50 -5.10 24.26
CA ILE A 181 -25.31 -6.07 23.50
C ILE A 181 -25.84 -5.35 22.27
N SER A 182 -25.58 -5.88 21.07
CA SER A 182 -25.81 -5.20 19.79
C SER A 182 -26.42 -6.11 18.72
N ILE A 183 -27.34 -5.57 17.91
CA ILE A 183 -27.79 -6.18 16.66
C ILE A 183 -26.89 -5.71 15.52
N ASP A 184 -26.46 -6.67 14.70
CA ASP A 184 -25.66 -6.44 13.49
C ASP A 184 -26.44 -6.95 12.28
N CYS A 185 -26.84 -6.04 11.39
CA CYS A 185 -27.61 -6.32 10.17
C CYS A 185 -26.81 -5.94 8.92
N ALA A 186 -26.84 -6.82 7.91
CA ALA A 186 -26.25 -6.60 6.60
C ALA A 186 -27.32 -6.65 5.49
N ALA A 187 -27.01 -6.07 4.32
CA ALA A 187 -27.93 -5.91 3.17
C ALA A 187 -29.12 -5.00 3.52
N ASN A 188 -30.29 -5.17 2.93
CA ASN A 188 -31.54 -4.54 3.37
C ASN A 188 -32.12 -5.25 4.63
N GLY A 189 -31.23 -5.69 5.52
CA GLY A 189 -31.53 -6.50 6.69
C GLY A 189 -32.22 -5.71 7.78
N LYS A 190 -33.29 -6.27 8.34
CA LYS A 190 -34.08 -5.71 9.44
C LYS A 190 -34.37 -6.78 10.47
N ALA A 191 -34.11 -6.52 11.74
CA ALA A 191 -34.42 -7.43 12.83
C ALA A 191 -34.81 -6.68 14.11
N GLN A 192 -35.67 -7.32 14.89
CA GLN A 192 -36.17 -6.80 16.16
C GLN A 192 -36.04 -7.89 17.23
N ILE A 193 -35.44 -7.56 18.36
CA ILE A 193 -35.34 -8.45 19.52
C ILE A 193 -35.75 -7.74 20.80
N TRP A 194 -36.15 -8.52 21.80
CA TRP A 194 -36.16 -8.09 23.19
C TRP A 194 -34.95 -8.65 23.92
N VAL A 195 -34.37 -7.87 24.82
CA VAL A 195 -33.27 -8.26 25.72
C VAL A 195 -33.71 -8.06 27.15
N ASP A 196 -33.42 -9.03 28.01
CA ASP A 196 -33.76 -9.03 29.44
C ASP A 196 -32.74 -9.77 30.30
N SER A 197 -32.87 -9.71 31.62
CA SER A 197 -32.13 -10.51 32.60
C SER A 197 -30.60 -10.37 32.56
N ILE A 198 -30.11 -9.16 32.30
CA ILE A 198 -28.65 -8.88 32.24
C ILE A 198 -28.03 -8.99 33.64
N SER A 199 -27.02 -9.83 33.81
CA SER A 199 -26.31 -9.98 35.09
C SER A 199 -24.83 -10.28 34.92
N VAL A 200 -24.02 -9.80 35.86
CA VAL A 200 -22.60 -10.11 35.98
C VAL A 200 -22.32 -10.59 37.39
N THR A 201 -21.86 -11.83 37.54
CA THR A 201 -21.59 -12.44 38.86
C THR A 201 -20.14 -12.89 38.95
N LYS A 202 -19.53 -12.74 40.13
CA LYS A 202 -18.15 -13.17 40.37
C LYS A 202 -18.05 -14.70 40.38
N GLY A 203 -17.12 -15.25 39.60
CA GLY A 203 -16.91 -16.69 39.44
C GLY A 203 -17.09 -17.13 37.99
N ALA A 204 -16.35 -18.18 37.61
CA ALA A 204 -16.54 -18.84 36.32
C ALA A 204 -17.83 -19.67 36.34
N LEU A 205 -18.44 -19.84 35.17
CA LEU A 205 -19.60 -20.71 35.00
C LEU A 205 -19.25 -22.12 35.46
N VAL A 206 -19.95 -22.64 36.47
CA VAL A 206 -19.71 -24.01 36.96
C VAL A 206 -20.41 -24.98 36.00
N THR A 207 -19.65 -25.73 35.20
CA THR A 207 -20.19 -26.87 34.46
C THR A 207 -20.65 -27.94 35.44
N SER A 208 -21.95 -27.99 35.72
CA SER A 208 -22.58 -29.14 36.36
C SER A 208 -22.51 -30.32 35.38
N THR A 209 -21.56 -31.23 35.57
CA THR A 209 -21.67 -32.59 35.05
C THR A 209 -22.83 -33.27 35.76
N THR A 210 -24.04 -33.11 35.22
CA THR A 210 -25.17 -33.96 35.57
C THR A 210 -24.92 -35.34 34.98
N LYS A 211 -24.45 -36.23 35.83
CA LYS A 211 -24.37 -37.67 35.59
C LYS A 211 -25.80 -38.21 35.57
N THR A 212 -26.46 -38.14 34.42
CA THR A 212 -27.74 -38.81 34.20
C THR A 212 -27.45 -40.19 33.63
N THR A 213 -27.72 -41.20 34.44
CA THR A 213 -27.71 -42.62 34.09
C THR A 213 -28.66 -42.91 32.93
N SER A 214 -28.09 -43.17 31.76
CA SER A 214 -28.79 -43.77 30.62
C SER A 214 -28.80 -45.28 30.79
N THR A 215 -29.91 -45.81 31.28
CA THR A 215 -30.33 -47.20 31.11
C THR A 215 -30.52 -47.50 29.63
N THR A 216 -29.71 -48.41 29.11
CA THR A 216 -29.81 -49.05 27.80
C THR A 216 -31.12 -49.84 27.68
N PRO A 217 -31.83 -49.74 26.55
CA PRO A 217 -32.55 -50.87 25.99
C PRO A 217 -31.79 -51.37 24.77
N SER A 218 -31.17 -52.53 24.93
CA SER A 218 -30.67 -53.36 23.83
C SER A 218 -31.86 -54.06 23.19
N VAL A 219 -32.04 -53.97 21.87
CA VAL A 219 -32.59 -55.07 21.07
C VAL A 219 -31.92 -55.13 19.68
N VAL A 220 -30.93 -56.02 19.63
CA VAL A 220 -30.72 -57.13 18.69
C VAL A 220 -30.50 -56.86 17.18
N PRO A 221 -29.38 -57.37 16.63
CA PRO A 221 -29.09 -57.44 15.19
C PRO A 221 -29.75 -58.66 14.54
N THR A 222 -30.12 -58.55 13.26
CA THR A 222 -30.49 -59.70 12.45
C THR A 222 -29.59 -59.79 11.22
N THR A 223 -28.82 -60.88 11.20
CA THR A 223 -28.10 -61.44 10.07
C THR A 223 -29.07 -62.05 9.05
N THR A 224 -28.69 -62.09 7.77
CA THR A 224 -29.04 -63.18 6.85
C THR A 224 -28.10 -63.21 5.63
N THR A 225 -27.06 -64.05 5.75
CA THR A 225 -26.68 -65.17 4.85
C THR A 225 -26.55 -65.00 3.31
N LYS A 226 -25.29 -65.17 2.81
CA LYS A 226 -24.68 -66.24 1.94
C LYS A 226 -25.49 -66.79 0.71
N PRO A 227 -24.91 -67.55 -0.26
CA PRO A 227 -23.53 -67.75 -0.78
C PRO A 227 -23.41 -67.63 -2.33
N SER A 228 -22.19 -67.66 -2.90
CA SER A 228 -21.72 -68.78 -3.76
C SER A 228 -20.45 -68.45 -4.57
N THR A 229 -19.55 -69.42 -4.49
CA THR A 229 -18.41 -69.79 -5.34
C THR A 229 -18.72 -69.85 -6.84
N THR A 230 -17.75 -69.49 -7.72
CA THR A 230 -17.20 -70.41 -8.75
C THR A 230 -15.90 -69.91 -9.41
N THR A 231 -15.02 -70.89 -9.58
CA THR A 231 -13.80 -71.10 -10.40
C THR A 231 -13.66 -70.43 -11.79
N THR A 232 -12.40 -70.02 -12.10
CA THR A 232 -11.47 -70.45 -13.20
C THR A 232 -12.07 -70.77 -14.60
N PRO A 233 -11.41 -70.51 -15.77
CA PRO A 233 -9.98 -70.77 -15.95
C PRO A 233 -9.12 -69.88 -16.85
N ALA A 234 -7.82 -70.10 -16.65
CA ALA A 234 -6.70 -69.73 -17.49
C ALA A 234 -6.82 -70.26 -18.93
N THR A 235 -6.14 -69.60 -19.87
CA THR A 235 -5.43 -70.32 -20.93
C THR A 235 -4.11 -69.64 -21.26
N THR A 236 -3.08 -70.44 -21.12
CA THR A 236 -1.67 -70.25 -21.41
C THR A 236 -1.41 -70.59 -22.88
N THR A 237 -0.49 -69.91 -23.55
CA THR A 237 0.51 -70.56 -24.44
C THR A 237 1.78 -69.71 -24.52
N THR A 238 2.84 -70.25 -23.93
CA THR A 238 4.28 -69.96 -24.01
C THR A 238 4.87 -70.45 -25.36
N PRO A 239 6.20 -70.60 -25.58
CA PRO A 239 7.34 -69.67 -25.53
C PRO A 239 8.21 -69.75 -26.83
N ALA A 240 9.21 -68.86 -26.96
CA ALA A 240 10.50 -69.27 -27.53
C ALA A 240 11.65 -68.44 -26.95
N THR A 241 12.41 -69.10 -26.06
CA THR A 241 13.82 -68.92 -25.72
C THR A 241 14.70 -68.68 -26.97
N THR A 242 15.87 -68.04 -26.95
CA THR A 242 17.07 -68.44 -26.19
C THR A 242 18.23 -67.43 -26.43
N THR A 243 19.19 -67.45 -25.50
CA THR A 243 20.64 -67.17 -25.62
C THR A 243 21.18 -65.74 -25.81
N THR A 244 21.77 -65.21 -24.73
CA THR A 244 23.10 -64.54 -24.71
C THR A 244 24.19 -65.56 -25.11
N PRO A 245 25.30 -65.18 -25.77
CA PRO A 245 26.42 -64.54 -25.06
C PRO A 245 27.24 -63.50 -25.86
N SER A 246 27.84 -62.55 -25.12
CA SER A 246 29.13 -61.85 -25.31
C SER A 246 29.77 -61.73 -26.72
N THR A 247 30.09 -60.50 -27.15
CA THR A 247 31.46 -59.93 -27.32
C THR A 247 31.49 -58.72 -28.26
N THR A 248 32.17 -57.66 -27.80
CA THR A 248 33.04 -56.71 -28.53
C THR A 248 32.58 -56.12 -29.88
N SER A 249 32.33 -54.81 -29.92
CA SER A 249 33.20 -53.83 -30.63
C SER A 249 32.53 -52.46 -30.76
N THR A 250 33.18 -51.47 -30.17
CA THR A 250 33.13 -50.07 -30.55
C THR A 250 33.39 -49.94 -32.07
N PRO A 251 32.72 -49.00 -32.75
CA PRO A 251 33.51 -48.00 -33.43
C PRO A 251 33.01 -46.59 -33.13
N SER A 252 33.94 -45.83 -32.53
CA SER A 252 34.07 -44.40 -32.67
C SER A 252 33.92 -43.97 -34.13
N SER A 253 33.08 -42.96 -34.38
CA SER A 253 33.38 -41.93 -35.39
C SER A 253 32.53 -40.68 -35.12
N THR A 254 33.13 -39.79 -34.37
CA THR A 254 32.84 -38.36 -34.33
C THR A 254 32.86 -37.77 -35.75
N PRO A 255 32.06 -36.71 -35.99
CA PRO A 255 32.67 -35.47 -36.42
C PRO A 255 32.41 -34.40 -35.37
N SER A 256 33.47 -34.09 -34.63
CA SER A 256 33.58 -32.89 -33.83
C SER A 256 33.75 -31.74 -34.82
N SER A 257 32.68 -31.03 -35.15
CA SER A 257 32.80 -29.67 -35.67
C SER A 257 32.67 -28.72 -34.49
N THR A 258 33.76 -28.63 -33.72
CA THR A 258 34.01 -27.51 -32.81
C THR A 258 33.96 -26.24 -33.66
N PRO A 259 33.09 -25.25 -33.38
CA PRO A 259 33.27 -23.94 -33.97
C PRO A 259 34.61 -23.43 -33.45
N SER A 260 35.55 -23.22 -34.37
CA SER A 260 36.82 -22.58 -34.04
C SER A 260 36.49 -21.20 -33.47
N SER A 261 36.65 -21.06 -32.15
CA SER A 261 36.56 -19.78 -31.47
C SER A 261 37.82 -18.98 -31.84
N THR A 262 37.77 -18.24 -32.95
CA THR A 262 38.63 -17.08 -33.08
C THR A 262 38.31 -16.15 -31.92
N SER A 263 39.25 -16.05 -30.96
CA SER A 263 39.20 -15.07 -29.88
C SER A 263 39.27 -13.67 -30.49
N THR A 264 38.11 -13.11 -30.82
CA THR A 264 38.02 -11.73 -31.31
C THR A 264 38.33 -10.84 -30.11
N SER A 265 39.54 -10.28 -30.08
CA SER A 265 39.93 -9.33 -29.05
C SER A 265 39.02 -8.10 -29.10
N ALA A 266 38.80 -7.48 -27.93
CA ALA A 266 38.06 -6.22 -27.83
C ALA A 266 38.61 -5.20 -28.85
N ALA A 267 37.70 -4.41 -29.44
CA ALA A 267 38.09 -3.34 -30.33
C ALA A 267 38.91 -2.29 -29.57
N ALA A 268 40.09 -1.97 -30.10
CA ALA A 268 40.89 -0.85 -29.62
C ALA A 268 40.11 0.46 -29.79
N SER A 269 40.10 1.31 -28.76
CA SER A 269 39.51 2.65 -28.77
C SER A 269 38.02 2.67 -29.18
N ALA A 270 37.27 1.62 -28.84
CA ALA A 270 35.86 1.51 -29.21
C ALA A 270 35.00 2.58 -28.52
N SER A 271 34.00 3.08 -29.24
CA SER A 271 32.88 3.81 -28.67
C SER A 271 31.63 2.93 -28.66
N VAL A 272 30.85 2.99 -27.59
CA VAL A 272 29.63 2.17 -27.44
C VAL A 272 28.52 3.01 -26.88
N ASP A 273 27.42 3.17 -27.60
CA ASP A 273 26.22 3.83 -27.08
C ASP A 273 25.66 3.06 -25.89
N SER A 274 25.26 3.75 -24.84
CA SER A 274 24.79 3.15 -23.58
C SER A 274 23.34 2.68 -23.63
N THR A 275 22.70 2.71 -24.81
CA THR A 275 21.33 2.24 -24.99
C THR A 275 21.25 0.75 -24.68
N ILE A 276 20.24 0.33 -23.93
CA ILE A 276 20.03 -1.07 -23.59
C ILE A 276 19.07 -1.73 -24.58
N LEU A 277 19.47 -2.85 -25.18
CA LEU A 277 18.58 -3.64 -26.03
C LEU A 277 17.80 -4.65 -25.18
N VAL A 278 16.47 -4.61 -25.21
CA VAL A 278 15.57 -5.52 -24.48
C VAL A 278 14.87 -6.45 -25.48
N LEU A 279 15.16 -7.74 -25.42
CA LEU A 279 14.54 -8.77 -26.24
C LEU A 279 13.48 -9.51 -25.43
N ALA A 280 12.25 -9.51 -25.93
CA ALA A 280 11.11 -10.12 -25.26
C ALA A 280 10.10 -10.69 -26.26
N LYS A 281 9.21 -11.55 -25.79
CA LYS A 281 8.19 -12.21 -26.63
C LYS A 281 7.07 -11.26 -27.09
N ASP A 282 6.77 -10.27 -26.26
CA ASP A 282 5.68 -9.30 -26.43
C ASP A 282 5.97 -8.03 -25.62
N VAL A 283 5.15 -7.00 -25.84
CA VAL A 283 5.32 -5.67 -25.22
C VAL A 283 5.17 -5.72 -23.70
N THR A 284 4.27 -6.59 -23.21
CA THR A 284 4.06 -6.80 -21.76
C THR A 284 5.32 -7.35 -21.12
N THR A 285 5.91 -8.39 -21.70
CA THR A 285 7.15 -9.00 -21.21
C THR A 285 8.33 -8.05 -21.36
N ALA A 286 8.41 -7.27 -22.45
CA ALA A 286 9.43 -6.25 -22.63
C ALA A 286 9.38 -5.21 -21.50
N LYS A 287 8.16 -4.78 -21.12
CA LYS A 287 7.92 -3.85 -20.02
C LYS A 287 8.50 -4.37 -18.69
N LEU A 288 8.36 -5.66 -18.38
CA LEU A 288 8.88 -6.25 -17.14
C LEU A 288 10.39 -6.06 -16.99
N GLY A 289 11.16 -6.17 -18.09
CA GLY A 289 12.60 -5.95 -18.09
C GLY A 289 13.04 -4.50 -18.27
N SER A 290 12.17 -3.62 -18.77
CA SER A 290 12.48 -2.20 -18.99
C SER A 290 12.00 -1.26 -17.89
N ASP A 291 11.08 -1.68 -17.01
CA ASP A 291 10.52 -0.82 -15.95
C ASP A 291 11.61 -0.23 -15.04
N GLY A 292 12.60 -1.03 -14.65
CA GLY A 292 13.75 -0.52 -13.90
C GLY A 292 14.60 0.46 -14.69
N LEU A 293 14.83 0.23 -15.99
CA LEU A 293 15.59 1.18 -16.83
C LEU A 293 14.86 2.52 -16.94
N LEU A 294 13.54 2.47 -17.14
CA LEU A 294 12.67 3.64 -17.16
C LEU A 294 12.70 4.40 -15.83
N ALA A 295 12.71 3.69 -14.70
CA ALA A 295 12.81 4.30 -13.36
C ALA A 295 14.07 5.16 -13.22
N TYR A 296 15.21 4.62 -13.63
CA TYR A 296 16.50 5.33 -13.60
C TYR A 296 16.63 6.43 -14.66
N GLY A 297 15.85 6.37 -15.74
CA GLY A 297 16.00 7.22 -16.93
C GLY A 297 17.06 6.73 -17.92
N ILE A 298 17.36 5.42 -17.92
CA ILE A 298 18.33 4.79 -18.82
C ILE A 298 17.66 4.51 -20.17
N PRO A 299 18.20 5.01 -21.30
CA PRO A 299 17.67 4.73 -22.64
C PRO A 299 17.68 3.24 -22.97
N PHE A 300 16.59 2.77 -23.57
CA PHE A 300 16.47 1.39 -24.03
C PHE A 300 15.70 1.29 -25.34
N GLN A 301 15.96 0.23 -26.08
CA GLN A 301 15.23 -0.17 -27.28
C GLN A 301 14.63 -1.56 -27.04
N GLN A 302 13.35 -1.72 -27.34
CA GLN A 302 12.68 -3.03 -27.28
C GLN A 302 12.70 -3.71 -28.66
N LEU A 303 13.00 -5.00 -28.69
CA LEU A 303 12.82 -5.89 -29.83
C LEU A 303 11.82 -6.98 -29.44
N ILE A 304 10.66 -6.99 -30.10
CA ILE A 304 9.66 -8.04 -29.92
C ILE A 304 9.99 -9.22 -30.84
N VAL A 305 10.23 -10.37 -30.24
CA VAL A 305 10.64 -11.63 -30.91
C VAL A 305 9.45 -12.58 -30.91
N PRO A 306 8.63 -12.60 -31.97
CA PRO A 306 7.51 -13.54 -32.09
C PRO A 306 8.04 -14.98 -32.27
N GLN A 307 7.17 -15.97 -32.09
CA GLN A 307 7.52 -17.39 -32.29
C GLN A 307 8.07 -17.70 -33.69
N THR A 308 7.67 -16.91 -34.70
CA THR A 308 8.19 -17.04 -36.08
C THR A 308 9.62 -16.52 -36.26
N GLY A 309 10.21 -15.91 -35.22
CA GLY A 309 11.50 -15.24 -35.28
C GLY A 309 11.41 -13.81 -35.83
N VAL A 310 12.50 -13.07 -35.66
CA VAL A 310 12.72 -11.72 -36.20
C VAL A 310 14.23 -11.50 -36.37
N ASP A 311 14.63 -10.61 -37.27
CA ASP A 311 16.03 -10.18 -37.37
C ASP A 311 16.45 -9.33 -36.16
N LEU A 312 17.72 -9.45 -35.78
CA LEU A 312 18.31 -8.55 -34.80
C LEU A 312 18.48 -7.15 -35.39
N PRO A 313 18.34 -6.07 -34.59
CA PRO A 313 18.77 -4.75 -35.02
C PRO A 313 20.27 -4.74 -35.30
N VAL A 314 20.73 -3.73 -36.03
CA VAL A 314 22.17 -3.51 -36.27
C VAL A 314 22.87 -3.29 -34.93
N LEU A 315 23.66 -4.27 -34.50
CA LEU A 315 24.37 -4.22 -33.20
C LEU A 315 25.55 -3.23 -33.23
N ASN A 316 26.20 -3.06 -34.39
CA ASN A 316 27.30 -2.13 -34.61
C ASN A 316 27.28 -1.65 -36.07
N ASP A 317 27.57 -0.38 -36.32
CA ASP A 317 27.61 0.21 -37.66
C ASP A 317 29.03 0.26 -38.24
N THR A 318 30.06 0.25 -37.40
CA THR A 318 31.47 0.19 -37.78
C THR A 318 32.22 -0.85 -36.96
N LEU A 319 33.52 -1.02 -37.23
CA LEU A 319 34.39 -1.95 -36.48
C LEU A 319 34.73 -1.47 -35.06
N THR A 320 34.44 -0.20 -34.74
CA THR A 320 34.82 0.48 -33.50
C THR A 320 33.67 1.25 -32.84
N HIS A 321 32.47 1.20 -33.41
CA HIS A 321 31.27 1.80 -32.81
C HIS A 321 30.15 0.76 -32.64
N GLY A 322 29.71 0.55 -31.40
CA GLY A 322 28.63 -0.35 -31.04
C GLY A 322 27.38 0.42 -30.61
N ASN A 323 26.20 -0.04 -30.99
CA ASN A 323 24.93 0.68 -30.80
C ASN A 323 24.26 0.42 -29.44
N PHE A 324 24.73 -0.58 -28.69
CA PHE A 324 24.11 -1.01 -27.43
C PHE A 324 25.13 -1.30 -26.33
N GLY A 325 24.93 -0.72 -25.15
CA GLY A 325 25.83 -0.82 -24.00
C GLY A 325 25.53 -2.02 -23.10
N GLY A 326 24.34 -2.62 -23.28
CA GLY A 326 23.87 -3.79 -22.58
C GLY A 326 22.72 -4.46 -23.32
N ILE A 327 22.51 -5.74 -23.03
CA ILE A 327 21.43 -6.53 -23.63
C ILE A 327 20.68 -7.24 -22.50
N ILE A 328 19.35 -7.17 -22.50
CA ILE A 328 18.46 -7.94 -21.62
C ILE A 328 17.64 -8.89 -22.48
N VAL A 329 17.58 -10.17 -22.10
CA VAL A 329 16.70 -11.16 -22.72
C VAL A 329 15.75 -11.72 -21.66
N LEU A 330 14.45 -11.65 -21.90
CA LEU A 330 13.43 -12.21 -21.01
C LEU A 330 12.95 -13.58 -21.47
N SER A 331 12.84 -14.51 -20.52
CA SER A 331 12.35 -15.87 -20.69
C SER A 331 13.02 -16.65 -21.83
N ALA A 332 14.32 -16.35 -22.09
CA ALA A 332 15.09 -16.79 -23.24
C ALA A 332 14.39 -16.59 -24.61
N VAL A 333 13.36 -15.73 -24.67
CA VAL A 333 12.36 -15.64 -25.74
C VAL A 333 11.93 -17.02 -26.26
N SER A 334 11.66 -17.92 -25.32
CA SER A 334 11.37 -19.34 -25.57
C SER A 334 9.88 -19.60 -25.81
N TYR A 335 9.59 -20.48 -26.76
CA TYR A 335 8.26 -20.95 -27.15
C TYR A 335 8.24 -22.47 -27.27
N ASP A 336 7.06 -23.08 -27.08
CA ASP A 336 6.83 -24.49 -27.39
C ASP A 336 6.55 -24.65 -28.89
N TYR A 337 7.47 -25.31 -29.60
CA TYR A 337 7.33 -25.63 -31.03
C TYR A 337 6.63 -26.98 -31.29
N GLY A 338 6.02 -27.57 -30.25
CA GLY A 338 5.24 -28.78 -30.34
C GLY A 338 6.05 -30.07 -30.24
N THR A 339 5.33 -31.18 -30.39
CA THR A 339 5.86 -32.54 -30.19
C THR A 339 7.03 -32.84 -31.12
N GLY A 340 8.19 -33.19 -30.55
CA GLY A 340 9.42 -33.51 -31.29
C GLY A 340 10.46 -32.39 -31.35
N VAL A 341 10.07 -31.14 -31.09
CA VAL A 341 10.98 -29.98 -31.02
C VAL A 341 11.07 -29.42 -29.59
N GLY A 342 9.92 -29.31 -28.92
CA GLY A 342 9.79 -28.80 -27.56
C GLY A 342 10.06 -27.29 -27.43
N TRP A 343 10.40 -26.87 -26.21
CA TRP A 343 10.71 -25.48 -25.87
C TRP A 343 12.06 -25.05 -26.46
N ARG A 344 12.07 -23.99 -27.26
CA ARG A 344 13.28 -23.39 -27.84
C ARG A 344 13.17 -21.87 -27.92
N SER A 345 14.32 -21.19 -27.91
CA SER A 345 14.39 -19.75 -28.20
C SER A 345 13.93 -19.47 -29.63
N ALA A 346 13.19 -18.37 -29.83
CA ALA A 346 12.92 -17.82 -31.16
C ALA A 346 14.11 -17.02 -31.73
N ILE A 347 15.13 -16.75 -30.91
CA ILE A 347 16.44 -16.29 -31.39
C ILE A 347 17.23 -17.51 -31.83
N THR A 348 17.65 -17.51 -33.09
CA THR A 348 18.39 -18.61 -33.70
C THR A 348 19.81 -18.72 -33.16
N ASP A 349 20.44 -19.88 -33.31
CA ASP A 349 21.84 -20.09 -32.90
C ASP A 349 22.81 -19.09 -33.56
N ALA A 350 22.56 -18.71 -34.82
CA ALA A 350 23.36 -17.72 -35.55
C ALA A 350 23.18 -16.30 -34.97
N GLN A 351 21.98 -15.96 -34.52
CA GLN A 351 21.72 -14.67 -33.86
C GLN A 351 22.32 -14.64 -32.46
N TRP A 352 22.26 -15.73 -31.70
CA TRP A 352 22.98 -15.86 -30.43
C TRP A 352 24.49 -15.72 -30.63
N ALA A 353 25.06 -16.36 -31.66
CA ALA A 353 26.47 -16.19 -32.00
C ALA A 353 26.82 -14.74 -32.33
N SER A 354 25.92 -14.00 -32.99
CA SER A 354 26.10 -12.58 -33.29
C SER A 354 26.08 -11.72 -32.01
N ILE A 355 25.17 -11.99 -31.08
CA ILE A 355 25.14 -11.36 -29.76
C ILE A 355 26.45 -11.62 -29.01
N TYR A 356 26.93 -12.87 -29.00
CA TYR A 356 28.17 -13.24 -28.30
C TYR A 356 29.40 -12.59 -28.92
N ALA A 357 29.49 -12.53 -30.25
CA ALA A 357 30.55 -11.82 -30.94
C ALA A 357 30.54 -10.32 -30.60
N TYR A 358 29.36 -9.71 -30.54
CA TYR A 358 29.18 -8.32 -30.14
C TYR A 358 29.66 -8.07 -28.69
N GLN A 359 29.30 -8.94 -27.75
CA GLN A 359 29.79 -8.87 -26.36
C GLN A 359 31.32 -8.86 -26.29
N SER A 360 31.99 -9.80 -26.96
CA SER A 360 33.45 -9.91 -26.97
C SER A 360 34.13 -8.72 -27.64
N ARG A 361 33.52 -8.18 -28.70
CA ARG A 361 34.11 -7.07 -29.47
C ARG A 361 34.01 -5.73 -28.73
N PHE A 362 32.90 -5.47 -28.05
CA PHE A 362 32.56 -4.15 -27.49
C PHE A 362 32.47 -4.11 -25.95
N ASN A 363 32.88 -5.19 -25.27
CA ASN A 363 32.79 -5.34 -23.81
C ASN A 363 31.35 -5.20 -23.26
N VAL A 364 30.36 -5.64 -24.04
CA VAL A 364 28.94 -5.51 -23.69
C VAL A 364 28.49 -6.68 -22.80
N ARG A 365 27.73 -6.36 -21.75
CA ARG A 365 27.19 -7.33 -20.78
C ARG A 365 25.78 -7.78 -21.18
N LEU A 366 25.50 -9.07 -20.96
CA LEU A 366 24.19 -9.69 -21.22
C LEU A 366 23.49 -10.02 -19.90
N VAL A 367 22.21 -9.66 -19.78
CA VAL A 367 21.35 -10.07 -18.67
C VAL A 367 20.27 -11.00 -19.22
N ARG A 368 20.02 -12.08 -18.50
CA ARG A 368 18.95 -13.04 -18.79
C ARG A 368 18.02 -13.09 -17.59
N ILE A 369 16.75 -12.78 -17.80
CA ILE A 369 15.73 -12.71 -16.75
C ILE A 369 14.69 -13.80 -17.01
N ASP A 370 14.19 -14.44 -15.95
CA ASP A 370 13.20 -15.53 -16.05
C ASP A 370 13.69 -16.71 -16.90
N ASP A 371 14.98 -17.06 -16.77
CA ASP A 371 15.56 -18.15 -17.55
C ASP A 371 15.46 -19.50 -16.85
N TYR A 372 15.44 -20.58 -17.62
CA TYR A 372 15.49 -21.93 -17.07
C TYR A 372 16.94 -22.37 -16.89
N PRO A 373 17.33 -22.93 -15.72
CA PRO A 373 18.71 -23.39 -15.50
C PRO A 373 19.15 -24.42 -16.54
N GLY A 374 20.30 -24.20 -17.18
CA GLY A 374 20.83 -25.12 -18.18
C GLY A 374 22.28 -24.87 -18.60
N PRO A 375 22.80 -25.66 -19.56
CA PRO A 375 24.21 -25.57 -19.97
C PRO A 375 24.63 -24.18 -20.45
N GLY A 376 23.75 -23.45 -21.16
CA GLY A 376 24.01 -22.08 -21.61
C GLY A 376 24.12 -21.03 -20.49
N THR A 377 23.81 -21.43 -19.26
CA THR A 377 23.91 -20.61 -18.03
C THR A 377 24.90 -21.21 -17.03
N GLY A 378 25.63 -22.29 -17.39
CA GLY A 378 26.59 -22.98 -16.52
C GLY A 378 25.93 -23.66 -15.32
N THR A 379 24.65 -24.03 -15.45
CA THR A 379 23.84 -24.59 -14.36
C THR A 379 23.00 -25.78 -14.81
N THR A 380 22.42 -26.47 -13.83
CA THR A 380 21.38 -27.49 -13.98
C THR A 380 20.28 -27.21 -12.96
N PRO A 381 19.01 -27.54 -13.21
CA PRO A 381 17.98 -27.49 -12.17
C PRO A 381 18.38 -28.40 -11.00
N ALA A 382 18.30 -27.88 -9.77
CA ALA A 382 18.62 -28.61 -8.54
C ALA A 382 17.39 -29.28 -7.92
N ALA A 383 16.20 -28.74 -8.19
CA ALA A 383 14.91 -29.21 -7.74
C ALA A 383 13.84 -28.99 -8.83
N GLY A 384 12.60 -29.41 -8.58
CA GLY A 384 11.45 -29.00 -9.38
C GLY A 384 11.16 -27.49 -9.25
N GLY A 385 10.25 -26.98 -10.08
CA GLY A 385 9.77 -25.61 -9.97
C GLY A 385 9.22 -25.27 -8.59
N CYS A 386 9.39 -24.02 -8.17
CA CYS A 386 8.88 -23.51 -6.91
C CYS A 386 8.15 -22.18 -7.12
N CYS A 387 7.17 -21.82 -6.29
CA CYS A 387 6.55 -22.62 -5.23
C CYS A 387 5.03 -22.61 -5.37
N ASP A 388 4.37 -23.65 -4.86
CA ASP A 388 2.91 -23.62 -4.66
C ASP A 388 2.51 -22.41 -3.81
N SER A 389 1.27 -21.94 -3.95
CA SER A 389 0.80 -20.67 -3.36
C SER A 389 0.89 -20.59 -1.83
N THR A 390 1.13 -21.70 -1.14
CA THR A 390 1.25 -21.78 0.33
C THR A 390 2.69 -21.83 0.84
N VAL A 391 3.70 -21.83 -0.04
CA VAL A 391 5.12 -21.96 0.33
C VAL A 391 5.84 -20.64 0.11
N ASP A 392 6.34 -20.05 1.19
CA ASP A 392 7.15 -18.83 1.15
C ASP A 392 8.65 -19.18 1.15
N GLN A 393 9.19 -19.45 -0.05
CA GLN A 393 10.64 -19.51 -0.25
C GLN A 393 11.18 -18.09 -0.39
N LYS A 394 12.24 -17.77 0.34
CA LYS A 394 12.90 -16.47 0.34
C LYS A 394 14.10 -16.47 -0.59
N ILE A 395 14.37 -15.32 -1.18
CA ILE A 395 15.56 -15.03 -1.97
C ILE A 395 16.45 -14.01 -1.24
N TYR A 396 17.76 -14.12 -1.43
CA TYR A 396 18.75 -13.18 -0.92
C TYR A 396 20.00 -13.14 -1.80
N PHE A 397 20.70 -12.01 -1.80
CA PHE A 397 22.02 -11.90 -2.43
C PHE A 397 23.08 -12.57 -1.57
N THR A 398 23.91 -13.41 -2.19
CA THR A 398 25.08 -14.02 -1.54
C THR A 398 26.38 -13.26 -1.83
N ASP A 399 26.43 -12.54 -2.95
CA ASP A 399 27.58 -11.72 -3.36
C ASP A 399 27.08 -10.51 -4.16
N THR A 400 27.39 -9.30 -3.69
CA THR A 400 27.06 -8.03 -4.37
C THR A 400 28.28 -7.30 -4.91
N SER A 401 29.48 -7.88 -4.80
CA SER A 401 30.77 -7.24 -5.12
C SER A 401 30.85 -6.67 -6.54
N SER A 402 30.17 -7.30 -7.49
CA SER A 402 30.21 -6.92 -8.92
C SER A 402 29.19 -5.88 -9.33
N PHE A 403 28.37 -5.45 -8.38
CA PHE A 403 27.39 -4.38 -8.53
C PHE A 403 27.30 -3.59 -7.22
N ALA A 404 28.44 -3.35 -6.58
CA ALA A 404 28.51 -2.68 -5.29
C ALA A 404 27.84 -1.28 -5.30
N SER A 405 27.90 -0.57 -6.42
CA SER A 405 27.21 0.72 -6.61
C SER A 405 25.68 0.63 -6.54
N ALA A 406 25.10 -0.58 -6.65
CA ALA A 406 23.68 -0.81 -6.41
C ALA A 406 23.30 -0.59 -4.95
N GLY A 407 24.23 -0.68 -4.00
CA GLY A 407 23.97 -0.48 -2.58
C GLY A 407 22.97 -1.49 -2.02
N LEU A 408 23.10 -2.77 -2.40
CA LEU A 408 22.23 -3.86 -1.95
C LEU A 408 22.89 -4.63 -0.81
N VAL A 409 22.09 -5.00 0.20
CA VAL A 409 22.57 -5.70 1.40
C VAL A 409 22.62 -7.20 1.16
N THR A 410 23.81 -7.81 1.34
CA THR A 410 23.99 -9.28 1.28
C THR A 410 23.24 -9.98 2.42
N ASN A 411 22.74 -11.18 2.18
CA ASN A 411 22.02 -12.03 3.13
C ASN A 411 20.68 -11.48 3.65
N ALA A 412 20.25 -10.29 3.21
CA ALA A 412 18.92 -9.79 3.47
C ALA A 412 17.89 -10.63 2.68
N GLN A 413 16.99 -11.31 3.40
CA GLN A 413 15.99 -12.19 2.79
C GLN A 413 14.70 -11.43 2.49
N VAL A 414 14.12 -11.69 1.31
CA VAL A 414 12.78 -11.23 0.90
C VAL A 414 11.98 -12.37 0.30
N ILE A 415 10.66 -12.28 0.38
CA ILE A 415 9.72 -13.32 -0.04
C ILE A 415 9.69 -13.47 -1.57
N THR A 416 9.33 -14.64 -2.09
CA THR A 416 9.14 -14.87 -3.54
C THR A 416 7.69 -15.18 -3.89
N THR A 417 6.76 -14.94 -2.97
CA THR A 417 5.33 -15.22 -3.16
C THR A 417 4.81 -14.66 -4.48
N GLY A 418 4.15 -15.51 -5.28
CA GLY A 418 3.62 -15.15 -6.59
C GLY A 418 4.63 -15.13 -7.74
N LEU A 419 5.94 -15.31 -7.47
CA LEU A 419 6.98 -15.43 -8.48
C LEU A 419 7.39 -16.89 -8.63
N TYR A 420 7.08 -17.50 -9.76
CA TYR A 420 7.63 -18.82 -10.11
C TYR A 420 9.15 -18.75 -10.26
N HIS A 421 9.85 -19.79 -9.83
CA HIS A 421 11.31 -19.89 -9.88
C HIS A 421 11.79 -21.34 -9.90
N VAL A 422 13.04 -21.55 -10.30
CA VAL A 422 13.66 -22.88 -10.35
C VAL A 422 15.04 -22.82 -9.69
N PRO A 423 15.20 -23.34 -8.46
CA PRO A 423 16.51 -23.41 -7.83
C PRO A 423 17.50 -24.20 -8.70
N ALA A 424 18.69 -23.64 -8.88
CA ALA A 424 19.73 -24.21 -9.73
C ALA A 424 20.93 -24.74 -8.93
N SER A 425 21.73 -25.56 -9.59
CA SER A 425 23.06 -26.00 -9.17
C SER A 425 24.09 -25.59 -10.22
N ILE A 426 25.24 -25.10 -9.78
CA ILE A 426 26.36 -24.74 -10.68
C ILE A 426 27.05 -26.02 -11.16
N THR A 427 27.27 -26.14 -12.47
CA THR A 427 27.95 -27.30 -13.07
C THR A 427 29.44 -27.07 -13.25
N ASP A 428 29.89 -25.82 -13.36
CA ASP A 428 31.30 -25.45 -13.49
C ASP A 428 31.60 -24.13 -12.79
N ALA A 429 32.26 -24.23 -11.63
CA ALA A 429 32.63 -23.07 -10.81
C ALA A 429 33.77 -22.23 -11.40
N SER A 430 34.48 -22.73 -12.42
CA SER A 430 35.57 -21.97 -13.06
C SER A 430 35.05 -20.88 -14.03
N THR A 431 33.83 -21.04 -14.52
CA THR A 431 33.16 -20.12 -15.44
C THR A 431 31.91 -19.48 -14.86
N THR A 432 31.38 -20.00 -13.75
CA THR A 432 30.07 -19.62 -13.20
C THR A 432 30.14 -19.44 -11.70
N ARG A 433 29.66 -18.30 -11.19
CA ARG A 433 29.54 -18.05 -9.75
C ARG A 433 28.12 -17.71 -9.35
N GLN A 434 27.75 -18.10 -8.14
CA GLN A 434 26.50 -17.73 -7.51
C GLN A 434 26.54 -16.28 -7.01
N VAL A 435 25.47 -15.52 -7.24
CA VAL A 435 25.29 -14.17 -6.67
C VAL A 435 24.01 -13.99 -5.87
N ALA A 436 23.04 -14.89 -6.05
CA ALA A 436 21.84 -14.97 -5.20
C ALA A 436 21.43 -16.43 -4.96
N ALA A 437 20.73 -16.67 -3.87
CA ALA A 437 20.25 -17.99 -3.47
C ALA A 437 18.80 -17.96 -2.97
N PHE A 438 18.13 -19.09 -3.11
CA PHE A 438 16.89 -19.42 -2.43
C PHE A 438 17.20 -20.19 -1.15
N ASN A 439 16.54 -19.84 -0.05
CA ASN A 439 16.65 -20.62 1.19
C ASN A 439 15.96 -21.99 1.05
N ALA A 440 16.33 -22.94 1.89
CA ALA A 440 15.61 -24.20 1.98
C ALA A 440 14.23 -24.01 2.63
N VAL A 441 13.23 -24.71 2.11
CA VAL A 441 11.86 -24.81 2.65
C VAL A 441 11.38 -26.27 2.61
N SER A 442 10.25 -26.58 3.25
CA SER A 442 9.71 -27.94 3.22
C SER A 442 9.47 -28.39 1.76
N GLY A 443 10.04 -29.52 1.36
CA GLY A 443 9.92 -30.07 0.00
C GLY A 443 10.83 -29.43 -1.05
N ASN A 444 11.60 -28.39 -0.73
CA ASN A 444 12.55 -27.76 -1.66
C ASN A 444 13.84 -27.37 -0.92
N ALA A 445 14.98 -27.97 -1.30
CA ALA A 445 16.26 -27.78 -0.62
C ALA A 445 16.87 -26.37 -0.80
N GLY A 446 16.21 -25.47 -1.54
CA GLY A 446 16.80 -24.20 -1.96
C GLY A 446 17.80 -24.40 -3.09
N GLY A 447 18.67 -23.42 -3.29
CA GLY A 447 19.71 -23.49 -4.32
C GLY A 447 20.06 -22.13 -4.89
N VAL A 448 20.75 -22.15 -6.02
CA VAL A 448 21.18 -20.93 -6.73
C VAL A 448 19.95 -20.25 -7.35
N ALA A 449 19.76 -18.97 -7.04
CA ALA A 449 18.70 -18.14 -7.62
C ALA A 449 19.21 -17.27 -8.78
N ALA A 450 20.49 -16.89 -8.74
CA ALA A 450 21.14 -16.16 -9.83
C ALA A 450 22.63 -16.44 -9.90
N VAL A 451 23.18 -16.34 -11.12
CA VAL A 451 24.60 -16.50 -11.41
C VAL A 451 25.15 -15.36 -12.24
N ILE A 452 26.46 -15.16 -12.14
CA ILE A 452 27.25 -14.45 -13.15
C ILE A 452 28.19 -15.45 -13.82
N ASN A 453 28.17 -15.51 -15.15
CA ASN A 453 29.10 -16.31 -15.92
C ASN A 453 30.19 -15.43 -16.55
N ASN A 454 31.38 -16.01 -16.69
CA ASN A 454 32.45 -15.51 -17.55
C ASN A 454 32.89 -16.64 -18.49
N PHE A 455 32.44 -16.56 -19.73
CA PHE A 455 32.78 -17.51 -20.79
C PHE A 455 33.85 -16.90 -21.68
N SER A 456 35.11 -17.04 -21.26
CA SER A 456 36.28 -16.53 -22.00
C SER A 456 36.18 -15.04 -22.32
N GLY A 457 35.81 -14.22 -21.33
CA GLY A 457 35.64 -12.77 -21.44
C GLY A 457 34.21 -12.33 -21.75
N ARG A 458 33.32 -13.24 -22.18
CA ARG A 458 31.90 -12.96 -22.36
C ARG A 458 31.17 -13.06 -21.02
N GLU A 459 30.62 -11.95 -20.57
CA GLU A 459 29.95 -11.84 -19.26
C GLU A 459 28.43 -11.93 -19.40
N GLN A 460 27.75 -12.72 -18.57
CA GLN A 460 26.29 -12.68 -18.44
C GLN A 460 25.80 -12.81 -16.99
N PHE A 461 24.68 -12.16 -16.66
CA PHE A 461 23.99 -12.26 -15.36
C PHE A 461 22.64 -12.94 -15.60
N VAL A 462 22.35 -14.03 -14.89
CA VAL A 462 21.14 -14.84 -15.12
C VAL A 462 20.29 -14.94 -13.85
N TRP A 463 18.99 -14.71 -13.99
CA TRP A 463 17.98 -14.92 -12.94
C TRP A 463 17.12 -16.15 -13.24
N PHE A 464 16.97 -17.03 -12.25
CA PHE A 464 16.12 -18.23 -12.33
C PHE A 464 14.77 -18.03 -11.63
N ILE A 465 14.18 -16.84 -11.81
CA ILE A 465 12.92 -16.39 -11.21
C ILE A 465 12.15 -15.50 -12.20
N SER A 466 10.84 -15.66 -12.22
CA SER A 466 9.91 -14.79 -12.94
C SER A 466 9.95 -13.35 -12.42
N TRP A 467 9.47 -12.41 -13.23
CA TRP A 467 9.77 -11.00 -13.03
C TRP A 467 8.53 -10.13 -13.14
N ALA A 468 8.24 -9.32 -12.12
CA ALA A 468 7.11 -8.39 -12.14
C ALA A 468 7.27 -7.20 -11.19
N PRO A 469 8.16 -6.22 -11.50
CA PRO A 469 8.41 -5.07 -10.63
C PRO A 469 7.17 -4.17 -10.41
N SER A 470 6.17 -4.26 -11.30
CA SER A 470 4.91 -3.52 -11.19
C SER A 470 4.00 -3.95 -10.04
N TRP A 471 4.23 -5.11 -9.42
CA TRP A 471 3.49 -5.53 -8.22
C TRP A 471 4.36 -6.23 -7.17
N SER A 472 5.49 -6.82 -7.56
CA SER A 472 6.39 -7.51 -6.65
C SER A 472 7.48 -6.58 -6.11
N MET A 473 7.51 -6.38 -4.79
CA MET A 473 8.63 -5.75 -4.09
C MET A 473 9.96 -6.45 -4.40
N THR A 474 9.93 -7.78 -4.50
CA THR A 474 11.12 -8.59 -4.78
C THR A 474 11.68 -8.31 -6.17
N SER A 475 10.85 -8.32 -7.24
CA SER A 475 11.36 -7.96 -8.57
C SER A 475 11.83 -6.50 -8.63
N ALA A 476 11.12 -5.59 -7.95
CA ALA A 476 11.55 -4.18 -7.84
C ALA A 476 12.90 -4.04 -7.11
N TRP A 477 13.22 -4.91 -6.14
CA TRP A 477 14.52 -4.92 -5.45
C TRP A 477 15.63 -5.55 -6.29
N LEU A 478 15.37 -6.71 -6.89
CA LEU A 478 16.38 -7.49 -7.60
C LEU A 478 16.88 -6.80 -8.88
N GLN A 479 16.06 -5.93 -9.51
CA GLN A 479 16.43 -5.26 -10.76
C GLN A 479 17.67 -4.37 -10.62
N HIS A 480 17.86 -3.76 -9.45
CA HIS A 480 18.98 -2.87 -9.20
C HIS A 480 20.33 -3.59 -9.33
N ALA A 481 20.40 -4.89 -9.02
CA ALA A 481 21.63 -5.66 -9.15
C ALA A 481 22.10 -5.76 -10.60
N HIS A 482 21.23 -6.25 -11.50
CA HIS A 482 21.62 -6.45 -12.89
C HIS A 482 21.72 -5.14 -13.67
N ILE A 483 20.94 -4.09 -13.32
CA ILE A 483 21.07 -2.77 -13.94
C ILE A 483 22.45 -2.17 -13.64
N HIS A 484 22.86 -2.13 -12.37
CA HIS A 484 24.17 -1.61 -11.99
C HIS A 484 25.31 -2.50 -12.51
N TRP A 485 25.13 -3.83 -12.50
CA TRP A 485 26.13 -4.74 -13.06
C TRP A 485 26.31 -4.51 -14.57
N MET A 486 25.23 -4.51 -15.35
CA MET A 486 25.27 -4.39 -16.81
C MET A 486 25.89 -3.06 -17.26
N THR A 487 25.50 -1.97 -16.61
CA THR A 487 26.00 -0.61 -16.90
C THR A 487 27.33 -0.30 -16.23
N ARG A 488 27.86 -1.21 -15.39
CA ARG A 488 29.05 -1.00 -14.53
C ARG A 488 28.91 0.22 -13.60
N GLY A 489 27.67 0.62 -13.30
CA GLY A 489 27.37 1.83 -12.54
C GLY A 489 27.67 3.14 -13.29
N VAL A 490 27.86 3.11 -14.61
CA VAL A 490 28.03 4.29 -15.46
C VAL A 490 26.87 4.38 -16.46
N PHE A 491 25.98 5.33 -16.28
CA PHE A 491 24.82 5.50 -17.17
C PHE A 491 24.27 6.92 -17.12
N VAL A 492 23.60 7.34 -18.19
CA VAL A 492 22.68 8.48 -18.15
C VAL A 492 21.44 8.07 -17.35
N GLY A 493 21.07 8.89 -16.37
CA GLY A 493 20.06 8.55 -15.37
C GLY A 493 20.57 8.71 -13.95
N LYS A 494 19.69 8.47 -12.98
CA LYS A 494 19.93 8.64 -11.54
C LYS A 494 19.12 7.68 -10.70
N ARG A 495 19.57 7.45 -9.46
CA ARG A 495 18.77 6.82 -8.40
C ARG A 495 18.63 7.79 -7.22
N LYS A 496 17.44 8.39 -7.07
CA LYS A 496 17.09 9.17 -5.88
C LYS A 496 15.90 8.52 -5.16
N THR A 497 15.97 8.49 -3.84
CA THR A 497 14.91 7.94 -3.00
C THR A 497 14.36 9.04 -2.12
N TYR A 498 13.10 9.39 -2.34
CA TYR A 498 12.39 10.39 -1.54
C TYR A 498 11.26 9.73 -0.76
N LEU A 499 11.18 10.03 0.54
CA LEU A 499 10.08 9.62 1.40
C LEU A 499 9.40 10.88 1.92
N ASN A 500 8.47 11.38 1.10
CA ASN A 500 7.73 12.60 1.39
C ASN A 500 6.40 12.19 2.02
N THR A 501 6.14 12.62 3.25
CA THR A 501 4.92 12.28 3.99
C THR A 501 4.21 13.58 4.35
N GLN A 502 3.11 13.84 3.66
CA GLN A 502 2.28 15.03 3.86
C GLN A 502 1.19 14.73 4.87
N ILE A 503 1.01 15.62 5.84
CA ILE A 503 -0.02 15.56 6.87
C ILE A 503 -1.05 16.64 6.55
N ASP A 504 -2.19 16.23 6.04
CA ASP A 504 -3.33 17.08 5.73
C ASP A 504 -4.08 17.45 7.03
N ASP A 505 -5.02 18.39 6.94
CA ASP A 505 -5.97 18.80 7.99
C ASP A 505 -5.36 19.38 9.28
N VAL A 506 -4.11 19.83 9.26
CA VAL A 506 -3.49 20.41 10.46
C VAL A 506 -4.29 21.67 10.86
N GLN A 507 -4.47 21.86 12.18
CA GLN A 507 -5.38 22.80 12.85
C GLN A 507 -6.85 22.38 12.93
N LEU A 508 -7.34 21.47 12.08
CA LEU A 508 -8.71 20.97 12.16
C LEU A 508 -8.86 19.88 13.23
N SER A 509 -10.10 19.64 13.64
CA SER A 509 -10.55 18.42 14.28
C SER A 509 -11.18 17.49 13.23
N THR A 510 -11.08 16.18 13.44
CA THR A 510 -11.60 15.18 12.50
C THR A 510 -12.47 14.18 13.24
N GLU A 511 -13.65 13.89 12.71
CA GLU A 511 -14.49 12.79 13.19
C GLU A 511 -13.80 11.44 12.94
N MET A 512 -13.83 10.55 13.93
CA MET A 512 -13.15 9.26 13.85
C MET A 512 -14.06 8.17 13.32
N TYR A 513 -13.54 7.34 12.42
CA TYR A 513 -14.24 6.15 11.92
C TYR A 513 -14.57 5.17 13.06
N TYR A 514 -13.60 4.94 13.94
CA TYR A 514 -13.75 4.04 15.08
C TYR A 514 -12.90 4.46 16.29
N PRO A 515 -13.45 4.38 17.52
CA PRO A 515 -14.87 4.13 17.81
C PRO A 515 -15.74 5.30 17.32
N SER A 516 -16.93 5.01 16.79
CA SER A 516 -17.88 6.03 16.35
C SER A 516 -18.52 6.74 17.54
N GLY A 517 -18.95 7.99 17.36
CA GLY A 517 -19.69 8.75 18.39
C GLY A 517 -18.82 9.27 19.54
N ILE A 518 -17.49 9.29 19.37
CA ILE A 518 -16.60 10.04 20.25
C ILE A 518 -16.46 11.48 19.75
N PRO A 519 -16.05 12.43 20.61
CA PRO A 519 -15.66 13.76 20.16
C PRO A 519 -14.60 13.68 19.05
N GLU A 520 -14.65 14.63 18.12
CA GLU A 520 -13.64 14.76 17.07
C GLU A 520 -12.24 14.89 17.68
N ILE A 521 -11.26 14.29 17.01
CA ILE A 521 -9.87 14.31 17.46
C ILE A 521 -9.14 15.45 16.78
N LYS A 522 -8.47 16.29 17.57
CA LYS A 522 -7.47 17.27 17.14
C LYS A 522 -6.16 16.97 17.85
N ILE A 523 -5.07 16.86 17.10
CA ILE A 523 -3.74 16.73 17.69
C ILE A 523 -3.35 17.96 18.51
N THR A 524 -2.50 17.74 19.51
CA THR A 524 -2.03 18.77 20.44
C THR A 524 -0.54 19.06 20.26
N THR A 525 -0.02 20.06 20.97
CA THR A 525 1.42 20.34 20.96
C THR A 525 2.25 19.19 21.54
N VAL A 526 1.68 18.37 22.42
CA VAL A 526 2.33 17.17 22.96
C VAL A 526 2.58 16.15 21.85
N ASP A 527 1.63 16.00 20.94
CA ASP A 527 1.78 15.11 19.78
C ASP A 527 2.85 15.64 18.83
N LEU A 528 2.91 16.95 18.58
CA LEU A 528 3.98 17.56 17.78
C LEU A 528 5.36 17.32 18.40
N GLU A 529 5.52 17.54 19.71
CA GLU A 529 6.78 17.31 20.44
C GLU A 529 7.22 15.85 20.35
N ALA A 530 6.28 14.90 20.48
CA ALA A 530 6.58 13.49 20.30
C ALA A 530 7.10 13.17 18.89
N HIS A 531 6.57 13.84 17.85
CA HIS A 531 7.05 13.71 16.47
C HIS A 531 8.41 14.36 16.25
N VAL A 532 8.70 15.50 16.90
CA VAL A 532 10.04 16.11 16.87
C VAL A 532 11.08 15.14 17.41
N ASP A 533 10.83 14.55 18.59
CA ASP A 533 11.73 13.59 19.22
C ASP A 533 11.89 12.31 18.38
N TRP A 534 10.79 11.85 17.78
CA TRP A 534 10.81 10.69 16.90
C TRP A 534 11.57 10.94 15.59
N GLN A 535 11.38 12.08 14.94
CA GLN A 535 12.11 12.44 13.72
C GLN A 535 13.63 12.46 13.97
N VAL A 536 14.08 12.95 15.14
CA VAL A 536 15.50 12.87 15.52
C VAL A 536 15.96 11.40 15.65
N SER A 537 15.15 10.57 16.29
CA SER A 537 15.44 9.14 16.50
C SER A 537 15.47 8.31 15.22
N ILE A 538 14.57 8.54 14.27
CA ILE A 538 14.57 7.77 13.00
C ILE A 538 15.72 8.21 12.09
N ASN A 539 16.02 9.52 12.02
CA ASN A 539 17.14 10.03 11.22
C ASN A 539 18.50 9.50 11.67
N SER A 540 18.70 9.25 12.97
CA SER A 540 19.97 8.70 13.46
C SER A 540 20.18 7.22 13.11
N ARG A 541 19.13 6.51 12.68
CA ARG A 541 19.15 5.08 12.33
C ARG A 541 19.13 4.82 10.82
N MET A 542 18.68 5.78 10.02
CA MET A 542 18.69 5.66 8.57
C MET A 542 20.10 5.72 7.98
N PRO A 543 20.32 5.22 6.75
CA PRO A 543 21.62 5.29 6.08
C PRO A 543 22.18 6.72 6.00
N ALA A 544 23.50 6.84 6.04
CA ALA A 544 24.18 8.13 5.98
C ALA A 544 23.71 8.98 4.78
N GLY A 545 23.51 10.28 5.00
CA GLY A 545 22.98 11.20 4.00
C GLY A 545 21.45 11.29 3.94
N SER A 546 20.73 10.50 4.75
CA SER A 546 19.28 10.62 4.92
C SER A 546 18.90 11.88 5.70
N ASP A 547 17.73 12.45 5.38
CA ASP A 547 17.09 13.58 6.09
C ASP A 547 15.58 13.49 5.89
N PHE A 548 14.88 12.91 6.88
CA PHE A 548 13.44 12.73 6.91
C PHE A 548 12.75 13.72 7.84
N TRP A 549 11.62 14.26 7.40
CA TRP A 549 10.77 15.16 8.17
C TRP A 549 9.34 15.15 7.61
N LEU A 550 8.34 15.48 8.43
CA LEU A 550 6.93 15.56 7.98
C LEU A 550 6.63 16.95 7.38
N GLU A 551 5.86 17.01 6.29
CA GLU A 551 5.33 18.26 5.72
C GLU A 551 3.87 18.45 6.16
N LEU A 552 3.55 19.57 6.80
CA LEU A 552 2.24 19.86 7.38
C LEU A 552 1.41 20.75 6.45
N GLY A 553 0.23 20.27 6.05
CA GLY A 553 -0.81 20.99 5.32
C GLY A 553 -1.77 21.68 6.28
N HIS A 554 -1.74 23.01 6.28
CA HIS A 554 -2.43 23.82 7.29
C HIS A 554 -3.76 24.41 6.83
N ASN A 555 -4.75 24.37 7.73
CA ASN A 555 -6.06 25.02 7.60
C ASN A 555 -6.26 26.10 8.66
N GLY A 556 -5.99 27.36 8.32
CA GLY A 556 -6.01 28.48 9.25
C GLY A 556 -7.36 28.72 9.94
N ASN A 557 -8.47 28.32 9.32
CA ASN A 557 -9.78 28.43 9.96
C ASN A 557 -9.90 27.56 11.21
N GLY A 558 -9.21 26.40 11.25
CA GLY A 558 -9.19 25.52 12.43
C GLY A 558 -8.58 26.19 13.66
N ASP A 559 -7.57 27.04 13.48
CA ASP A 559 -7.06 27.91 14.55
C ASP A 559 -8.17 28.85 15.02
N LEU A 560 -8.79 29.58 14.08
CA LEU A 560 -9.78 30.59 14.44
C LEU A 560 -11.06 30.03 15.06
N ILE A 561 -11.49 28.83 14.68
CA ILE A 561 -12.58 28.11 15.38
C ILE A 561 -12.22 27.94 16.85
N ASN A 562 -11.01 27.47 17.16
CA ASN A 562 -10.58 27.26 18.54
C ASN A 562 -10.34 28.57 19.29
N ALA A 563 -9.74 29.56 18.63
CA ALA A 563 -9.49 30.87 19.21
C ALA A 563 -10.78 31.60 19.59
N THR A 564 -11.79 31.60 18.71
CA THR A 564 -13.08 32.28 18.93
C THR A 564 -13.92 31.57 19.99
N ILE A 565 -13.97 30.24 19.98
CA ILE A 565 -14.64 29.47 21.05
C ILE A 565 -13.97 29.72 22.42
N GLY A 566 -12.65 29.84 22.45
CA GLY A 566 -11.88 30.11 23.66
C GLY A 566 -11.87 31.58 24.13
N ASP A 567 -12.44 32.51 23.37
CA ASP A 567 -12.31 33.94 23.60
C ASP A 567 -13.26 34.49 24.68
N ILE A 568 -12.90 34.24 25.94
CA ILE A 568 -13.61 34.78 27.10
C ILE A 568 -13.40 36.28 27.34
N LYS A 569 -12.59 36.96 26.51
CA LYS A 569 -12.20 38.38 26.69
C LYS A 569 -12.62 39.28 25.53
N SER A 570 -13.33 38.76 24.53
CA SER A 570 -13.75 39.49 23.33
C SER A 570 -12.56 40.15 22.60
N ILE A 571 -11.45 39.42 22.49
CA ILE A 571 -10.23 39.78 21.75
C ILE A 571 -10.43 39.58 20.24
N CYS A 572 -11.19 38.56 19.85
CA CYS A 572 -11.47 38.20 18.49
C CYS A 572 -12.49 39.18 17.88
N ASN A 573 -12.08 39.79 16.78
CA ASN A 573 -12.93 40.59 15.91
C ASN A 573 -12.46 40.34 14.46
N PRO A 574 -13.21 39.60 13.63
CA PRO A 574 -14.51 38.99 13.91
C PRO A 574 -14.51 38.02 15.11
N ASP A 575 -15.65 37.90 15.78
CA ASP A 575 -15.85 37.07 16.97
C ASP A 575 -16.23 35.61 16.65
N ASP A 576 -16.43 35.30 15.37
CA ASP A 576 -16.63 33.97 14.83
C ASP A 576 -15.58 33.61 13.76
N ALA A 577 -15.47 32.32 13.44
CA ALA A 577 -14.65 31.80 12.36
C ALA A 577 -15.45 31.75 11.04
N VAL A 578 -14.85 31.24 9.96
CA VAL A 578 -15.60 30.97 8.73
C VAL A 578 -16.36 29.66 8.90
N TYR A 579 -17.68 29.72 8.81
CA TYR A 579 -18.55 28.55 8.74
C TYR A 579 -19.32 28.58 7.42
N TRP A 580 -19.51 27.40 6.84
CA TRP A 580 -20.31 27.18 5.64
C TRP A 580 -21.10 25.89 5.83
N ASP A 581 -22.22 25.79 5.12
CA ASP A 581 -22.99 24.54 5.04
C ASP A 581 -22.62 23.83 3.73
N LEU A 582 -22.24 22.55 3.84
CA LEU A 582 -22.09 21.70 2.66
C LEU A 582 -23.48 21.41 2.11
N ASP A 583 -23.74 21.94 0.93
CA ASP A 583 -24.85 21.50 0.11
C ASP A 583 -24.53 20.11 -0.50
N VAL A 584 -25.02 19.82 -1.70
CA VAL A 584 -24.66 18.63 -2.46
C VAL A 584 -23.23 18.73 -3.01
N GLN A 585 -22.35 17.81 -2.59
CA GLN A 585 -21.01 17.68 -3.16
C GLN A 585 -21.06 17.13 -4.59
N ALA A 586 -20.38 17.81 -5.52
CA ALA A 586 -20.18 17.25 -6.84
C ALA A 586 -19.23 16.05 -6.79
N PRO A 587 -19.49 14.99 -7.59
CA PRO A 587 -18.61 13.82 -7.66
C PRO A 587 -17.16 14.20 -7.98
N HIS A 588 -16.22 13.34 -7.58
CA HIS A 588 -14.85 13.45 -8.05
C HIS A 588 -14.81 13.42 -9.58
N GLU A 589 -13.89 14.19 -10.16
CA GLU A 589 -13.63 14.31 -11.61
C GLU A 589 -14.77 14.85 -12.44
N TRP A 590 -15.81 15.38 -11.79
CA TRP A 590 -16.83 16.16 -12.45
C TRP A 590 -16.23 17.49 -12.92
N ARG A 591 -16.26 17.71 -14.23
CA ARG A 591 -15.85 18.99 -14.82
C ARG A 591 -16.94 20.03 -14.63
N LYS A 592 -16.73 20.94 -13.68
CA LYS A 592 -17.67 22.02 -13.38
C LYS A 592 -17.87 22.92 -14.62
N PRO A 593 -19.12 23.25 -15.01
CA PRO A 593 -19.39 24.31 -15.98
C PRO A 593 -18.84 25.65 -15.48
N LEU A 594 -17.97 26.29 -16.27
CA LEU A 594 -17.32 27.55 -15.89
C LEU A 594 -18.35 28.65 -15.58
N GLY A 595 -18.10 29.42 -14.54
CA GLY A 595 -18.98 30.50 -14.08
C GLY A 595 -20.28 30.06 -13.38
N SER A 596 -20.47 28.76 -13.17
CA SER A 596 -21.59 28.23 -12.36
C SER A 596 -21.23 28.12 -10.87
N GLY A 597 -22.10 27.51 -10.06
CA GLY A 597 -21.93 27.38 -8.61
C GLY A 597 -22.50 28.58 -7.84
N THR A 598 -22.53 28.45 -6.52
CA THR A 598 -23.03 29.48 -5.58
C THR A 598 -21.98 29.67 -4.50
N ASP A 599 -21.72 30.92 -4.11
CA ASP A 599 -20.87 31.22 -2.96
C ASP A 599 -21.53 30.68 -1.68
N VAL A 600 -20.77 29.94 -0.87
CA VAL A 600 -21.21 29.37 0.40
C VAL A 600 -20.53 30.02 1.60
N TRP A 601 -19.42 30.74 1.38
CA TRP A 601 -18.79 31.52 2.42
C TRP A 601 -19.67 32.71 2.85
N PRO A 602 -19.63 33.10 4.14
CA PRO A 602 -20.38 34.27 4.61
C PRO A 602 -19.95 35.56 3.88
N THR A 603 -20.93 36.39 3.54
CA THR A 603 -20.71 37.62 2.74
C THR A 603 -19.94 38.71 3.48
N ASP A 604 -19.82 38.61 4.80
CA ASP A 604 -19.03 39.52 5.64
C ASP A 604 -17.54 39.13 5.73
N LYS A 605 -17.16 37.94 5.24
CA LYS A 605 -15.78 37.43 5.24
C LYS A 605 -15.12 37.62 3.86
N GLU A 606 -14.88 38.88 3.48
CA GLU A 606 -14.22 39.23 2.21
C GLU A 606 -12.69 39.36 2.32
N VAL A 607 -12.20 39.77 3.49
CA VAL A 607 -10.77 39.95 3.76
C VAL A 607 -10.42 39.35 5.13
N TYR A 608 -9.27 38.69 5.22
CA TYR A 608 -8.76 38.20 6.49
C TYR A 608 -8.48 39.38 7.45
N SER A 609 -9.22 39.45 8.56
CA SER A 609 -9.16 40.60 9.48
C SER A 609 -8.96 40.26 10.96
N TRP A 610 -8.90 38.98 11.34
CA TRP A 610 -8.61 38.59 12.72
C TRP A 610 -7.23 39.09 13.18
N SER A 611 -7.16 39.60 14.40
CA SER A 611 -5.92 40.12 14.97
C SER A 611 -4.96 38.99 15.35
N SER A 612 -3.66 39.29 15.40
CA SER A 612 -2.67 38.33 15.93
C SER A 612 -2.96 37.97 17.39
N ALA A 613 -3.57 38.87 18.17
CA ALA A 613 -3.95 38.56 19.55
C ALA A 613 -5.05 37.48 19.61
N CYS A 614 -5.98 37.49 18.65
CA CYS A 614 -7.01 36.46 18.52
C CYS A 614 -6.40 35.12 18.06
N ALA A 615 -5.68 35.10 16.94
CA ALA A 615 -5.08 33.86 16.39
C ALA A 615 -4.08 33.18 17.35
N LEU A 616 -3.52 33.93 18.31
CA LEU A 616 -2.63 33.37 19.34
C LEU A 616 -3.34 32.90 20.62
N LEU A 617 -4.68 32.91 20.64
CA LEU A 617 -5.47 32.27 21.69
C LEU A 617 -5.43 30.75 21.56
N ASP A 618 -5.35 30.18 20.35
CA ASP A 618 -5.12 28.74 20.19
C ASP A 618 -3.65 28.41 20.53
N PRO A 619 -3.38 27.68 21.63
CA PRO A 619 -2.02 27.28 21.99
C PRO A 619 -1.35 26.41 20.91
N PHE A 620 -2.12 25.69 20.10
CA PHE A 620 -1.61 24.86 19.01
C PHE A 620 -1.04 25.73 17.88
N ALA A 621 -1.79 26.72 17.40
CA ALA A 621 -1.30 27.65 16.38
C ALA A 621 -0.11 28.47 16.90
N LYS A 622 -0.18 28.93 18.15
CA LYS A 622 0.89 29.67 18.82
C LYS A 622 2.22 28.89 18.87
N TRP A 623 2.19 27.56 18.94
CA TRP A 623 3.40 26.73 18.97
C TRP A 623 4.34 26.97 17.77
N PHE A 624 3.76 27.26 16.59
CA PHE A 624 4.49 27.53 15.36
C PHE A 624 5.14 28.93 15.31
N THR A 625 4.80 29.84 16.23
CA THR A 625 5.48 31.15 16.32
C THR A 625 6.92 31.03 16.83
N ASN A 626 7.25 29.91 17.49
CA ASN A 626 8.62 29.61 17.90
C ASN A 626 9.39 29.03 16.73
N THR A 627 10.38 29.76 16.22
CA THR A 627 11.21 29.37 15.07
C THR A 627 11.93 28.03 15.26
N ASN A 628 12.27 27.64 16.50
CA ASN A 628 12.90 26.33 16.77
C ASN A 628 11.92 25.16 16.60
N ASN A 629 10.64 25.40 16.84
CA ASN A 629 9.56 24.45 16.70
C ASN A 629 9.10 24.37 15.24
N LEU A 630 8.87 25.54 14.63
CA LEU A 630 8.51 25.71 13.22
C LEU A 630 9.44 24.91 12.30
N ASN A 631 10.75 25.11 12.42
CA ASN A 631 11.73 24.51 11.52
C ASN A 631 12.01 23.01 11.78
N LYS A 632 11.18 22.33 12.58
CA LYS A 632 11.20 20.86 12.70
C LYS A 632 10.38 20.16 11.61
N PHE A 633 9.50 20.90 10.94
CA PHE A 633 8.59 20.38 9.93
C PHE A 633 8.75 21.18 8.62
N GLY A 634 8.18 20.65 7.54
CA GLY A 634 7.85 21.47 6.36
C GLY A 634 6.42 21.96 6.43
N HIS A 635 6.09 22.99 5.66
CA HIS A 635 4.79 23.64 5.74
C HIS A 635 4.22 23.99 4.37
N ILE A 636 2.93 23.77 4.20
CA ILE A 636 2.17 24.10 3.00
C ILE A 636 0.72 24.47 3.36
N SER A 637 0.04 25.20 2.49
CA SER A 637 -1.40 25.44 2.64
C SER A 637 -2.22 24.21 2.25
N HIS A 638 -3.25 23.94 3.05
CA HIS A 638 -4.31 22.98 2.71
C HIS A 638 -5.67 23.68 2.50
N THR A 639 -5.65 24.91 1.97
CA THR A 639 -6.76 25.90 1.98
C THR A 639 -7.12 26.40 3.39
N PHE A 640 -7.99 27.41 3.50
CA PHE A 640 -8.28 28.07 4.78
C PHE A 640 -9.27 27.27 5.61
N SER A 641 -10.44 26.98 5.04
CA SER A 641 -11.57 26.38 5.75
C SER A 641 -11.89 24.96 5.31
N HIS A 642 -11.06 24.39 4.42
CA HIS A 642 -11.22 23.03 3.91
C HIS A 642 -12.53 22.83 3.13
N LEU A 643 -12.98 23.88 2.43
CA LEU A 643 -14.14 23.81 1.55
C LEU A 643 -13.86 22.91 0.34
N ASN A 644 -14.81 22.02 0.02
CA ASN A 644 -14.74 21.20 -1.18
C ASN A 644 -14.78 22.08 -2.45
N LEU A 645 -13.76 21.95 -3.30
CA LEU A 645 -13.56 22.81 -4.45
C LEU A 645 -14.18 22.30 -5.76
N ASN A 646 -14.87 21.14 -5.78
CA ASN A 646 -15.41 20.58 -7.03
C ASN A 646 -16.49 21.47 -7.66
N ASN A 647 -17.43 21.99 -6.87
CA ASN A 647 -18.49 22.89 -7.32
C ASN A 647 -18.32 24.34 -6.81
N CYS A 648 -17.18 24.63 -6.19
CA CYS A 648 -16.88 25.93 -5.60
C CYS A 648 -16.77 27.03 -6.68
N THR A 649 -17.17 28.25 -6.37
CA THR A 649 -17.02 29.40 -7.27
C THR A 649 -15.57 29.89 -7.30
N TYR A 650 -15.25 30.74 -8.27
CA TYR A 650 -13.97 31.46 -8.29
C TYR A 650 -13.80 32.31 -7.02
N HIS A 651 -14.86 32.98 -6.56
CA HIS A 651 -14.83 33.91 -5.43
C HIS A 651 -14.50 33.20 -4.12
N ASP A 652 -15.14 32.06 -3.83
CA ASP A 652 -14.84 31.24 -2.66
C ASP A 652 -13.47 30.58 -2.77
N SER A 653 -13.13 29.99 -3.92
CA SER A 653 -11.81 29.38 -4.15
C SER A 653 -10.68 30.39 -3.95
N LYS A 654 -10.89 31.64 -4.35
CA LYS A 654 -9.93 32.73 -4.15
C LYS A 654 -9.78 33.05 -2.66
N ARG A 655 -10.88 33.15 -1.91
CA ARG A 655 -10.85 33.43 -0.47
C ARG A 655 -10.18 32.31 0.33
N GLU A 656 -10.44 31.06 -0.02
CA GLU A 656 -9.76 29.88 0.54
C GLU A 656 -8.23 30.01 0.50
N ILE A 657 -7.67 30.54 -0.59
CA ILE A 657 -6.22 30.73 -0.72
C ILE A 657 -5.75 31.99 -0.01
N GLN A 658 -6.41 33.12 -0.24
CA GLN A 658 -5.99 34.41 0.30
C GLN A 658 -6.01 34.45 1.83
N PHE A 659 -7.05 33.89 2.43
CA PHE A 659 -7.18 33.85 3.89
C PHE A 659 -6.11 32.94 4.51
N ASN A 660 -5.83 31.79 3.89
CA ASN A 660 -4.79 30.91 4.43
C ASN A 660 -3.40 31.50 4.27
N GLN A 661 -3.09 32.14 3.14
CA GLN A 661 -1.82 32.87 2.97
C GLN A 661 -1.67 34.00 4.00
N ALA A 662 -2.75 34.77 4.25
CA ALA A 662 -2.74 35.84 5.25
C ALA A 662 -2.54 35.31 6.67
N TRP A 663 -3.26 34.25 7.06
CA TRP A 663 -3.11 33.58 8.35
C TRP A 663 -1.72 32.98 8.54
N MET A 664 -1.20 32.22 7.57
CA MET A 664 0.15 31.62 7.65
C MET A 664 1.22 32.70 7.82
N LYS A 665 1.07 33.84 7.14
CA LYS A 665 1.95 35.01 7.32
C LYS A 665 1.80 35.66 8.69
N GLN A 666 0.58 35.72 9.24
CA GLN A 666 0.33 36.27 10.57
C GLN A 666 0.97 35.42 11.68
N ILE A 667 0.90 34.09 11.57
CA ILE A 667 1.54 33.16 12.52
C ILE A 667 3.06 33.09 12.31
N GLY A 668 3.53 33.43 11.10
CA GLY A 668 4.96 33.38 10.72
C GLY A 668 5.38 32.05 10.10
N ILE A 669 4.44 31.19 9.73
CA ILE A 669 4.70 29.89 9.07
C ILE A 669 5.36 30.10 7.70
N ASP A 670 5.02 31.19 7.01
CA ASP A 670 5.63 31.57 5.72
C ASP A 670 7.14 31.89 5.81
N LYS A 671 7.70 31.93 7.03
CA LYS A 671 9.13 32.12 7.30
C LYS A 671 9.88 30.84 7.64
N ALA A 672 9.22 29.68 7.62
CA ALA A 672 9.88 28.41 7.85
C ALA A 672 10.99 28.15 6.81
N THR A 673 12.03 27.44 7.21
CA THR A 673 13.13 27.05 6.30
C THR A 673 12.66 26.11 5.20
N ARG A 674 11.58 25.35 5.46
CA ARG A 674 10.93 24.40 4.55
C ARG A 674 9.49 24.83 4.36
N TYR A 675 9.24 25.70 3.38
CA TYR A 675 7.90 26.25 3.11
C TYR A 675 7.58 26.18 1.62
N THR A 676 6.41 25.64 1.29
CA THR A 676 5.83 25.70 -0.07
C THR A 676 4.81 26.84 -0.13
N GLY A 677 5.20 27.96 -0.75
CA GLY A 677 4.32 29.13 -0.93
C GLY A 677 3.58 29.20 -2.27
N ASN A 678 4.02 28.44 -3.28
CA ASN A 678 3.48 28.44 -4.64
C ASN A 678 2.76 27.12 -4.99
N GLY A 679 2.39 26.35 -3.98
CA GLY A 679 1.66 25.10 -4.11
C GLY A 679 0.68 24.89 -2.96
N ILE A 680 -0.30 24.01 -3.18
CA ILE A 680 -1.24 23.59 -2.15
C ILE A 680 -1.40 22.08 -2.13
N ILE A 681 -1.90 21.57 -1.02
CA ILE A 681 -2.64 20.31 -0.99
C ILE A 681 -4.12 20.69 -1.17
N PRO A 682 -4.82 20.29 -2.25
CA PRO A 682 -6.24 20.61 -2.39
C PRO A 682 -7.08 19.84 -1.37
N PRO A 683 -8.10 20.45 -0.72
CA PRO A 683 -8.90 19.81 0.31
C PRO A 683 -9.61 18.60 -0.29
N GLN A 684 -9.40 17.41 0.28
CA GLN A 684 -9.90 16.13 -0.26
C GLN A 684 -9.54 15.86 -1.73
N ILE A 685 -8.47 16.48 -2.25
CA ILE A 685 -8.10 16.41 -3.67
C ILE A 685 -9.27 16.81 -4.59
N THR A 686 -9.91 17.94 -4.25
CA THR A 686 -11.04 18.53 -4.99
C THR A 686 -10.60 19.75 -5.79
N GLY A 687 -11.43 20.17 -6.76
CA GLY A 687 -11.20 21.35 -7.59
C GLY A 687 -10.27 21.14 -8.79
N LEU A 688 -9.65 19.96 -8.95
CA LEU A 688 -8.78 19.64 -10.09
C LEU A 688 -9.50 19.62 -11.45
N TYR A 689 -10.83 19.61 -11.45
CA TYR A 689 -11.70 19.65 -12.63
C TYR A 689 -12.62 20.88 -12.64
N ASN A 690 -12.32 21.85 -11.77
CA ASN A 690 -13.02 23.11 -11.69
C ASN A 690 -12.11 24.22 -12.21
N GLY A 691 -12.34 24.63 -13.47
CA GLY A 691 -11.52 25.68 -14.09
C GLY A 691 -11.57 27.03 -13.38
N ASP A 692 -12.70 27.36 -12.75
CA ASP A 692 -12.83 28.59 -11.93
C ASP A 692 -11.93 28.51 -10.69
N SER A 693 -11.89 27.34 -10.03
CA SER A 693 -11.02 27.11 -8.88
C SER A 693 -9.55 27.13 -9.28
N LEU A 694 -9.16 26.42 -10.35
CA LEU A 694 -7.79 26.40 -10.86
C LEU A 694 -7.31 27.80 -11.28
N GLN A 695 -8.19 28.62 -11.87
CA GLN A 695 -7.92 30.03 -12.16
C GLN A 695 -7.70 30.82 -10.85
N ALA A 696 -8.55 30.65 -9.85
CA ALA A 696 -8.39 31.31 -8.54
C ALA A 696 -7.08 30.92 -7.85
N LEU A 697 -6.68 29.65 -7.92
CA LEU A 697 -5.38 29.17 -7.44
C LEU A 697 -4.25 29.92 -8.16
N LYS A 698 -4.28 29.95 -9.50
CA LYS A 698 -3.26 30.59 -10.33
C LYS A 698 -3.11 32.07 -10.01
N ASP A 699 -4.23 32.79 -9.88
CA ASP A 699 -4.25 34.23 -9.62
C ASP A 699 -3.66 34.60 -8.26
N ASN A 700 -3.57 33.64 -7.32
CA ASN A 700 -2.95 33.79 -6.01
C ASN A 700 -1.56 33.14 -5.92
N GLY A 701 -0.91 32.92 -7.06
CA GLY A 701 0.49 32.47 -7.13
C GLY A 701 0.68 30.96 -6.96
N ILE A 702 -0.40 30.17 -6.93
CA ILE A 702 -0.30 28.71 -6.90
C ILE A 702 -0.03 28.19 -8.32
N THR A 703 0.95 27.30 -8.43
CA THR A 703 1.45 26.76 -9.71
C THR A 703 1.49 25.25 -9.75
N HIS A 704 1.39 24.61 -8.59
CA HIS A 704 1.33 23.17 -8.46
C HIS A 704 0.45 22.74 -7.28
N CYS A 705 -0.05 21.52 -7.36
CA CYS A 705 -0.76 20.86 -6.29
C CYS A 705 -0.49 19.35 -6.33
N VAL A 706 -1.05 18.59 -5.41
CA VAL A 706 -1.03 17.12 -5.42
C VAL A 706 -2.35 16.54 -5.90
N GLY A 707 -2.29 15.36 -6.51
CA GLY A 707 -3.41 14.54 -6.95
C GLY A 707 -3.64 13.35 -6.01
N ASP A 708 -4.21 12.27 -6.56
CA ASP A 708 -4.48 11.01 -5.85
C ASP A 708 -4.25 9.82 -6.78
N ASN A 709 -3.26 9.00 -6.47
CA ASN A 709 -2.87 7.87 -7.31
C ASN A 709 -3.94 6.77 -7.40
N THR A 710 -4.96 6.77 -6.56
CA THR A 710 -6.13 5.88 -6.67
C THR A 710 -7.10 6.31 -7.77
N ARG A 711 -6.98 7.56 -8.25
CA ARG A 711 -7.79 8.19 -9.29
C ARG A 711 -6.95 8.41 -10.54
N PRO A 712 -6.98 7.49 -11.54
CA PRO A 712 -6.12 7.54 -12.73
C PRO A 712 -6.15 8.87 -13.48
N GLN A 713 -7.28 9.57 -13.45
CA GLN A 713 -7.47 10.86 -14.11
C GLN A 713 -6.62 11.98 -13.49
N THR A 714 -6.15 11.83 -12.25
CA THR A 714 -5.24 12.81 -11.62
C THR A 714 -3.76 12.52 -11.89
N ARG A 715 -3.46 11.50 -12.71
CA ARG A 715 -2.10 11.08 -13.05
C ARG A 715 -1.79 11.38 -14.52
N ASN A 716 -0.50 11.49 -14.82
CA ASN A 716 -0.06 11.57 -16.19
C ASN A 716 -0.33 10.23 -16.92
N PRO A 717 -1.01 10.23 -18.08
CA PRO A 717 -1.36 9.00 -18.79
C PRO A 717 -0.17 8.35 -19.51
N ASP A 718 0.89 9.11 -19.80
CA ASP A 718 2.02 8.66 -20.62
C ASP A 718 3.18 8.10 -19.77
N SER A 719 3.35 8.62 -18.55
CA SER A 719 4.45 8.22 -17.67
C SER A 719 4.11 8.39 -16.20
N VAL A 720 4.35 7.32 -15.42
CA VAL A 720 4.22 7.33 -13.96
C VAL A 720 5.28 8.20 -13.25
N TYR A 721 6.30 8.69 -13.98
CA TYR A 721 7.36 9.55 -13.45
C TYR A 721 7.18 11.02 -13.79
N TRP A 722 6.07 11.38 -14.45
CA TRP A 722 5.75 12.75 -14.85
C TRP A 722 4.57 13.27 -14.04
N PRO A 723 4.49 14.60 -13.83
CA PRO A 723 3.28 15.20 -13.29
C PRO A 723 2.18 15.20 -14.36
N LEU A 724 0.93 15.24 -13.93
CA LEU A 724 -0.16 15.63 -14.83
C LEU A 724 -0.10 17.15 -15.01
N ILE A 725 -0.14 17.62 -16.24
CA ILE A 725 -0.34 19.04 -16.54
C ILE A 725 -1.80 19.21 -16.94
N THR A 726 -2.56 19.98 -16.16
CA THR A 726 -3.97 20.26 -16.46
C THR A 726 -4.11 20.92 -17.83
N ASN A 727 -5.22 20.65 -18.51
CA ASN A 727 -5.57 21.31 -19.75
C ASN A 727 -7.05 21.75 -19.74
N PHE A 728 -7.39 22.70 -20.61
CA PHE A 728 -8.71 23.29 -20.66
C PHE A 728 -9.81 22.27 -20.99
N ALA A 729 -9.52 21.30 -21.86
CA ALA A 729 -10.50 20.33 -22.33
C ALA A 729 -10.97 19.41 -21.20
N THR A 730 -10.05 18.90 -20.39
CA THR A 730 -10.38 17.98 -19.28
C THR A 730 -10.63 18.72 -17.97
N ASN A 731 -9.79 19.69 -17.61
CA ASN A 731 -9.79 20.32 -16.30
C ASN A 731 -10.50 21.69 -16.27
N GLY A 732 -10.74 22.30 -17.43
CA GLY A 732 -11.30 23.66 -17.52
C GLY A 732 -10.25 24.77 -17.36
N PHE A 733 -8.97 24.43 -17.19
CA PHE A 733 -7.84 25.37 -17.06
C PHE A 733 -6.53 24.72 -17.53
N ASP A 734 -5.65 25.49 -18.17
CA ASP A 734 -4.36 25.02 -18.69
C ASP A 734 -3.19 25.31 -17.74
N GLY A 735 -2.33 24.32 -17.50
CA GLY A 735 -0.97 24.55 -16.99
C GLY A 735 -0.78 24.50 -15.48
N MET A 736 -1.78 24.15 -14.68
CA MET A 736 -1.56 23.73 -13.29
C MET A 736 -0.85 22.37 -13.27
N VAL A 737 0.20 22.24 -12.47
CA VAL A 737 0.98 21.00 -12.30
C VAL A 737 0.37 20.17 -11.17
N VAL A 738 -0.03 18.94 -11.46
CA VAL A 738 -0.58 18.00 -10.48
C VAL A 738 0.45 16.89 -10.24
N ILE A 739 1.04 16.90 -9.05
CA ILE A 739 2.02 15.94 -8.57
C ILE A 739 1.26 14.66 -8.15
N PRO A 740 1.65 13.46 -8.63
CA PRO A 740 1.02 12.22 -8.19
C PRO A 740 1.28 12.00 -6.69
N ARG A 741 0.31 11.45 -5.94
CA ARG A 741 0.44 11.21 -4.49
C ARG A 741 -0.17 9.86 -4.13
N PHE A 742 0.57 9.02 -3.40
CA PHE A 742 0.09 7.73 -2.91
C PHE A 742 -0.86 7.91 -1.72
N SER A 743 -1.93 7.10 -1.70
CA SER A 743 -2.72 6.83 -0.51
C SER A 743 -2.12 5.66 0.28
N SER A 744 -2.43 5.58 1.58
CA SER A 744 -2.08 4.44 2.44
C SER A 744 -3.34 3.85 3.09
N ARG A 745 -3.23 2.68 3.72
CA ARG A 745 -4.26 2.11 4.62
C ARG A 745 -4.21 2.71 6.02
N ILE A 746 -3.51 3.82 6.20
CA ILE A 746 -3.61 4.68 7.37
C ILE A 746 -4.62 5.78 7.02
N TYR A 747 -5.89 5.53 7.34
CA TYR A 747 -7.00 6.36 6.86
C TYR A 747 -7.08 7.71 7.57
N PHE A 748 -7.63 8.70 6.87
CA PHE A 748 -7.66 10.10 7.30
C PHE A 748 -8.37 10.33 8.65
N ASN A 749 -9.45 9.59 8.86
CA ASN A 749 -10.35 9.61 10.00
C ASN A 749 -9.99 8.54 11.04
N CYS A 750 -8.70 8.21 11.18
CA CYS A 750 -8.22 7.26 12.17
C CYS A 750 -7.01 7.75 12.97
N HIS A 751 -7.07 7.51 14.28
CA HIS A 751 -6.02 7.89 15.23
C HIS A 751 -5.37 6.69 15.94
N THR A 752 -5.98 5.50 15.89
CA THR A 752 -5.49 4.27 16.54
C THR A 752 -5.29 3.11 15.55
N PRO A 753 -4.43 2.12 15.88
CA PRO A 753 -4.30 0.88 15.11
C PRO A 753 -5.62 0.15 14.88
N MET A 754 -6.48 0.10 15.90
CA MET A 754 -7.77 -0.56 15.81
C MET A 754 -8.69 0.16 14.83
N CYS A 755 -8.67 1.50 14.81
CA CYS A 755 -9.47 2.27 13.87
C CYS A 755 -9.12 1.92 12.43
N THR A 756 -7.83 2.05 12.07
CA THR A 756 -7.40 1.87 10.68
C THR A 756 -7.51 0.40 10.23
N LEU A 757 -7.31 -0.55 11.15
CA LEU A 757 -7.58 -1.96 10.90
C LEU A 757 -9.06 -2.22 10.62
N THR A 758 -9.95 -1.63 11.43
CA THR A 758 -11.40 -1.81 11.30
C THR A 758 -11.90 -1.25 9.97
N GLU A 759 -11.44 -0.06 9.59
CA GLU A 759 -11.80 0.52 8.30
C GLU A 759 -11.22 -0.29 7.13
N TRP A 760 -9.99 -0.79 7.23
CA TRP A 760 -9.40 -1.67 6.21
C TRP A 760 -10.19 -2.97 6.02
N ILE A 761 -10.66 -3.59 7.11
CA ILE A 761 -11.49 -4.80 7.04
C ILE A 761 -12.85 -4.51 6.43
N ASN A 762 -13.46 -3.37 6.77
CA ASN A 762 -14.82 -3.05 6.33
C ASN A 762 -14.91 -2.55 4.89
N THR A 763 -13.89 -1.84 4.41
CA THR A 763 -13.92 -1.14 3.12
C THR A 763 -13.05 -1.79 2.04
N SER A 764 -12.25 -2.78 2.41
CA SER A 764 -11.31 -3.47 1.53
C SER A 764 -11.28 -4.97 1.82
N ALA A 765 -10.40 -5.72 1.13
CA ALA A 765 -10.13 -7.13 1.43
C ALA A 765 -9.23 -7.31 2.67
N GLY A 766 -9.43 -6.52 3.73
CA GLY A 766 -8.59 -6.54 4.92
C GLY A 766 -8.76 -7.80 5.75
N THR A 767 -7.64 -8.39 6.18
CA THR A 767 -7.65 -9.60 7.01
C THR A 767 -6.48 -9.60 7.98
N GLY A 768 -6.72 -10.06 9.21
CA GLY A 768 -5.70 -10.20 10.25
C GLY A 768 -5.68 -9.03 11.23
N ASP A 769 -4.49 -8.65 11.68
CA ASP A 769 -4.27 -7.59 12.67
C ASP A 769 -3.56 -6.36 12.06
N PHE A 770 -3.18 -5.41 12.91
CA PHE A 770 -2.44 -4.22 12.49
C PHE A 770 -1.06 -4.55 11.89
N ASN A 771 -0.40 -5.63 12.34
CA ASN A 771 0.86 -6.07 11.73
C ASN A 771 0.63 -6.64 10.32
N ASN A 772 -0.51 -7.30 10.07
CA ASN A 772 -0.90 -7.72 8.73
C ASN A 772 -1.13 -6.50 7.82
N LEU A 773 -1.79 -5.44 8.31
CA LEU A 773 -1.94 -4.18 7.58
C LEU A 773 -0.58 -3.55 7.28
N LEU A 774 0.28 -3.41 8.29
CA LEU A 774 1.63 -2.86 8.14
C LEU A 774 2.51 -3.70 7.19
N LYS A 775 2.33 -5.02 7.15
CA LYS A 775 3.02 -5.88 6.17
C LYS A 775 2.64 -5.52 4.73
N VAL A 776 1.36 -5.28 4.45
CA VAL A 776 0.88 -4.87 3.12
C VAL A 776 1.39 -3.47 2.77
N GLU A 777 1.36 -2.55 3.74
CA GLU A 777 1.92 -1.19 3.57
C GLU A 777 3.43 -1.22 3.29
N ARG A 778 4.17 -2.07 4.01
CA ARG A 778 5.60 -2.32 3.76
C ARG A 778 5.85 -2.77 2.33
N GLU A 779 5.17 -3.84 1.90
CA GLU A 779 5.42 -4.46 0.60
C GLU A 779 5.06 -3.52 -0.55
N SER A 780 3.96 -2.76 -0.44
CA SER A 780 3.53 -1.81 -1.46
C SER A 780 4.40 -0.55 -1.50
N SER A 781 4.70 0.05 -0.35
CA SER A 781 5.44 1.32 -0.27
C SER A 781 6.93 1.15 -0.54
N VAL A 782 7.55 0.09 -0.02
CA VAL A 782 8.96 -0.20 -0.31
C VAL A 782 9.13 -0.56 -1.79
N ARG A 783 8.17 -1.28 -2.40
CA ARG A 783 8.16 -1.50 -3.85
C ARG A 783 8.12 -0.18 -4.63
N ASN A 784 7.28 0.79 -4.24
CA ASN A 784 7.22 2.09 -4.90
C ASN A 784 8.57 2.83 -4.80
N LEU A 785 9.21 2.80 -3.62
CA LEU A 785 10.54 3.40 -3.40
C LEU A 785 11.63 2.72 -4.24
N LEU A 786 11.61 1.38 -4.33
CA LEU A 786 12.51 0.60 -5.20
C LEU A 786 12.23 0.85 -6.69
N ALA A 787 10.98 1.11 -7.07
CA ALA A 787 10.61 1.55 -8.42
C ALA A 787 10.98 3.02 -8.70
N LEU A 788 11.66 3.69 -7.76
CA LEU A 788 12.11 5.09 -7.83
C LEU A 788 10.97 6.09 -8.08
N MET A 789 9.76 5.74 -7.68
CA MET A 789 8.62 6.66 -7.68
C MET A 789 8.80 7.65 -6.54
N SER A 790 8.81 8.94 -6.86
CA SER A 790 9.09 10.04 -5.91
C SER A 790 7.82 10.72 -5.40
N ASP A 791 6.68 10.11 -5.68
CA ASP A 791 5.34 10.55 -5.28
C ASP A 791 5.26 10.62 -3.74
N PRO A 792 4.74 11.70 -3.14
CA PRO A 792 4.48 11.77 -1.71
C PRO A 792 3.42 10.76 -1.24
N TYR A 793 3.34 10.56 0.06
CA TYR A 793 2.32 9.76 0.74
C TYR A 793 1.39 10.66 1.55
N MET A 794 0.09 10.39 1.40
CA MET A 794 -1.00 11.10 2.07
C MET A 794 -1.26 10.54 3.47
N PHE A 795 -1.25 11.42 4.46
CA PHE A 795 -1.71 11.21 5.84
C PHE A 795 -2.47 12.45 6.31
N HIS A 796 -3.07 12.39 7.50
CA HIS A 796 -3.87 13.48 8.06
C HIS A 796 -3.55 13.69 9.54
N GLN A 797 -3.95 14.83 10.10
CA GLN A 797 -3.62 15.22 11.48
C GLN A 797 -3.91 14.13 12.51
N ALA A 798 -5.05 13.42 12.39
CA ALA A 798 -5.42 12.37 13.35
C ALA A 798 -4.42 11.22 13.38
N ASN A 799 -3.71 10.97 12.27
CA ASN A 799 -2.68 9.93 12.18
C ASN A 799 -1.43 10.27 12.99
N MET A 800 -1.24 11.55 13.37
CA MET A 800 -0.19 12.02 14.28
C MET A 800 -0.61 11.95 15.76
N TYR A 801 -1.79 11.46 16.10
CA TYR A 801 -2.17 11.35 17.49
C TYR A 801 -1.27 10.36 18.25
N THR A 802 -0.72 10.77 19.38
CA THR A 802 0.12 9.93 20.26
C THR A 802 -0.42 9.86 21.68
N THR A 803 -0.96 10.95 22.21
CA THR A 803 -1.21 11.16 23.65
C THR A 803 -2.12 10.10 24.28
N GLY A 804 -3.05 9.53 23.51
CA GLY A 804 -3.95 8.45 23.95
C GLY A 804 -3.68 7.06 23.35
N ASN A 805 -2.64 6.90 22.53
CA ASN A 805 -2.34 5.61 21.89
C ASN A 805 -1.57 4.67 22.81
N ASP A 806 -1.74 3.36 22.65
CA ASP A 806 -0.92 2.38 23.38
C ASP A 806 0.56 2.39 22.95
N ILE A 807 1.42 1.81 23.78
CA ILE A 807 2.82 1.56 23.42
C ILE A 807 2.85 0.42 22.40
N LEU A 808 3.51 0.67 21.27
CA LEU A 808 3.70 -0.30 20.20
C LEU A 808 5.19 -0.60 20.01
N THR A 809 5.48 -1.81 19.55
CA THR A 809 6.81 -2.21 19.09
C THR A 809 6.79 -2.38 17.57
N ILE A 810 7.51 -1.52 16.86
CA ILE A 810 7.71 -1.63 15.41
C ILE A 810 9.20 -1.81 15.14
N GLY A 811 9.55 -3.01 14.69
CA GLY A 811 10.93 -3.42 14.52
C GLY A 811 11.73 -3.29 15.83
N ASP A 812 12.78 -2.48 15.82
CA ASP A 812 13.63 -2.25 16.99
C ASP A 812 13.16 -1.12 17.92
N GLN A 813 12.03 -0.46 17.62
CA GLN A 813 11.51 0.66 18.39
C GLN A 813 10.30 0.25 19.22
N THR A 814 10.34 0.56 20.52
CA THR A 814 9.19 0.42 21.43
C THR A 814 8.88 1.76 22.07
N ARG A 815 7.76 2.37 21.69
CA ARG A 815 7.32 3.67 22.22
C ARG A 815 5.83 3.86 22.00
N ARG A 816 5.28 4.93 22.55
CA ARG A 816 3.95 5.40 22.16
C ARG A 816 4.03 5.91 20.73
N MET A 817 3.45 5.16 19.79
CA MET A 817 3.52 5.47 18.36
C MET A 817 2.19 6.05 17.88
N SER A 818 2.29 7.07 17.03
CA SER A 818 1.20 7.45 16.14
C SER A 818 1.13 6.47 14.96
N LEU A 819 0.06 6.54 14.17
CA LEU A 819 -0.08 5.69 12.99
C LEU A 819 0.97 6.04 11.92
N VAL A 820 1.25 7.33 11.70
CA VAL A 820 2.28 7.77 10.74
C VAL A 820 3.69 7.37 11.19
N MET A 821 3.98 7.38 12.51
CA MET A 821 5.22 6.83 13.05
C MET A 821 5.35 5.33 12.75
N ALA A 822 4.32 4.55 13.07
CA ALA A 822 4.34 3.10 12.89
C ALA A 822 4.51 2.70 11.42
N TRP A 823 3.81 3.40 10.52
CA TRP A 823 3.97 3.20 9.08
C TRP A 823 5.38 3.58 8.60
N THR A 824 5.88 4.75 9.00
CA THR A 824 7.20 5.24 8.54
C THR A 824 8.32 4.34 9.04
N GLU A 825 8.29 3.92 10.31
CA GLU A 825 9.23 2.92 10.84
C GLU A 825 9.16 1.64 10.01
N THR A 826 7.97 1.11 9.75
CA THR A 826 7.81 -0.11 8.96
C THR A 826 8.44 -0.01 7.57
N VAL A 827 8.23 1.11 6.87
CA VAL A 827 8.73 1.33 5.50
C VAL A 827 10.24 1.62 5.49
N ALA A 828 10.71 2.54 6.33
CA ALA A 828 12.11 2.93 6.38
C ALA A 828 13.00 1.76 6.81
N GLN A 829 12.60 1.04 7.87
CA GLN A 829 13.35 -0.12 8.38
C GLN A 829 13.49 -1.22 7.33
N GLU A 830 12.44 -1.53 6.58
CA GLU A 830 12.54 -2.52 5.52
C GLU A 830 13.46 -2.05 4.38
N LEU A 831 13.36 -0.79 3.97
CA LEU A 831 14.21 -0.25 2.91
C LEU A 831 15.70 -0.29 3.27
N TYR A 832 16.07 0.15 4.49
CA TYR A 832 17.47 0.12 4.91
C TYR A 832 17.96 -1.27 5.36
N ARG A 833 17.04 -2.22 5.59
CA ARG A 833 17.40 -3.63 5.79
C ARG A 833 17.91 -4.28 4.50
N ILE A 834 17.35 -3.88 3.34
CA ILE A 834 17.65 -4.49 2.03
C ILE A 834 18.52 -3.62 1.12
N THR A 835 18.73 -2.34 1.47
CA THR A 835 19.57 -1.38 0.74
C THR A 835 20.43 -0.54 1.70
N THR A 836 21.42 0.17 1.15
CA THR A 836 22.21 1.19 1.86
C THR A 836 21.87 2.62 1.41
N TRP A 837 20.67 2.81 0.85
CA TRP A 837 20.34 4.05 0.15
C TRP A 837 19.97 5.17 1.13
N PRO A 838 20.47 6.39 0.93
CA PRO A 838 19.96 7.55 1.66
C PRO A 838 18.51 7.81 1.26
N VAL A 839 17.71 8.27 2.22
CA VAL A 839 16.31 8.68 2.03
C VAL A 839 16.18 10.16 2.43
N LYS A 840 15.63 10.98 1.55
CA LYS A 840 15.40 12.40 1.83
C LYS A 840 13.93 12.76 1.75
N THR A 841 13.51 13.79 2.46
CA THR A 841 12.22 14.44 2.24
C THR A 841 12.41 15.76 1.49
N GLN A 842 11.49 16.06 0.61
CA GLN A 842 11.38 17.29 -0.19
C GLN A 842 10.12 18.06 0.21
N THR A 843 10.20 19.38 0.13
CA THR A 843 9.00 20.22 0.11
C THR A 843 8.21 19.96 -1.18
N GLN A 844 6.90 20.20 -1.19
CA GLN A 844 6.12 20.06 -2.42
C GLN A 844 6.63 20.96 -3.56
N ALA A 845 7.19 22.14 -3.27
CA ALA A 845 7.84 22.97 -4.27
C ALA A 845 9.04 22.27 -4.94
N GLU A 846 9.89 21.61 -4.16
CA GLU A 846 11.01 20.81 -4.68
C GLU A 846 10.51 19.57 -5.44
N MET A 847 9.42 18.94 -4.99
CA MET A 847 8.76 17.84 -5.70
C MET A 847 8.27 18.29 -7.08
N ALA A 848 7.59 19.43 -7.18
CA ALA A 848 7.13 19.98 -8.46
C ALA A 848 8.29 20.17 -9.45
N LEU A 849 9.39 20.75 -8.98
CA LEU A 849 10.61 20.93 -9.79
C LEU A 849 11.23 19.59 -10.18
N TYR A 850 11.25 18.61 -9.29
CA TYR A 850 11.77 17.27 -9.58
C TYR A 850 10.99 16.58 -10.71
N PHE A 851 9.66 16.58 -10.63
CA PHE A 851 8.78 15.98 -11.62
C PHE A 851 8.85 16.70 -12.98
N LEU A 852 8.84 18.04 -12.99
CA LEU A 852 8.99 18.84 -14.21
C LEU A 852 10.37 18.65 -14.85
N ALA A 853 11.43 18.59 -14.05
CA ALA A 853 12.79 18.34 -14.55
C ALA A 853 12.89 16.94 -15.15
N ARG A 854 12.26 15.93 -14.52
CA ARG A 854 12.19 14.57 -15.07
C ARG A 854 11.49 14.55 -16.44
N GLN A 855 10.31 15.16 -16.54
CA GLN A 855 9.57 15.26 -17.80
C GLN A 855 10.38 16.02 -18.88
N THR A 856 11.05 17.09 -18.50
CA THR A 856 11.89 17.90 -19.40
C THR A 856 13.07 17.10 -19.93
N VAL A 857 13.81 16.40 -19.05
CA VAL A 857 14.96 15.58 -19.44
C VAL A 857 14.51 14.47 -20.38
N ASP A 858 13.42 13.74 -20.07
CA ASP A 858 12.92 12.67 -20.94
C ASP A 858 12.58 13.20 -22.34
N GLY A 859 11.96 14.38 -22.44
CA GLY A 859 11.64 15.06 -23.70
C GLY A 859 12.87 15.50 -24.52
N CYS A 860 14.04 15.65 -23.89
CA CYS A 860 15.31 15.94 -24.56
C CYS A 860 15.96 14.70 -25.19
N THR A 861 15.43 13.49 -24.91
CA THR A 861 15.95 12.19 -25.37
C THR A 861 17.46 12.06 -25.13
N PRO A 862 17.92 12.10 -23.87
CA PRO A 862 19.34 12.11 -23.55
C PRO A 862 19.96 10.74 -23.86
N ASN A 863 21.24 10.74 -24.23
CA ASN A 863 22.00 9.52 -24.47
C ASN A 863 23.43 9.69 -23.97
N LEU A 864 24.12 8.56 -23.83
CA LEU A 864 25.50 8.51 -23.40
C LEU A 864 26.26 7.49 -24.26
N SER A 865 27.51 7.80 -24.62
CA SER A 865 28.40 6.84 -25.29
C SER A 865 29.63 6.60 -24.43
N TYR A 866 29.97 5.34 -24.21
CA TYR A 866 31.19 4.89 -23.56
C TYR A 866 32.40 5.09 -24.48
N VAL A 867 33.54 5.50 -23.91
CA VAL A 867 34.82 5.60 -24.63
C VAL A 867 35.86 4.72 -23.93
N TRP A 868 36.19 3.61 -24.57
CA TRP A 868 37.15 2.63 -24.06
C TRP A 868 38.59 3.06 -24.33
N SER A 869 39.52 2.62 -23.47
CA SER A 869 40.95 2.76 -23.70
C SER A 869 41.39 2.02 -24.97
N ASP A 870 42.57 2.37 -25.48
CA ASP A 870 43.14 1.77 -26.70
C ASP A 870 43.32 0.26 -26.60
N ASP A 871 43.51 -0.29 -25.40
CA ASP A 871 43.58 -1.73 -25.15
C ASP A 871 42.22 -2.39 -24.88
N GLY A 872 41.14 -1.61 -24.88
CA GLY A 872 39.78 -2.06 -24.59
C GLY A 872 39.56 -2.51 -23.14
N LYS A 873 40.51 -2.30 -22.22
CA LYS A 873 40.43 -2.85 -20.85
C LYS A 873 39.74 -1.94 -19.85
N SER A 874 39.57 -0.66 -20.18
CA SER A 874 39.01 0.30 -19.24
C SER A 874 38.17 1.38 -19.92
N LEU A 875 37.04 1.72 -19.33
CA LEU A 875 36.23 2.87 -19.67
C LEU A 875 36.91 4.11 -19.08
N THR A 876 37.22 5.07 -19.95
CA THR A 876 38.04 6.25 -19.60
C THR A 876 37.22 7.54 -19.56
N SER A 877 36.21 7.63 -20.42
CA SER A 877 35.32 8.78 -20.49
C SER A 877 33.96 8.38 -21.05
N VAL A 878 32.99 9.27 -20.89
CA VAL A 878 31.67 9.16 -21.48
C VAL A 878 31.32 10.45 -22.22
N ILE A 879 30.60 10.33 -23.33
CA ILE A 879 30.11 11.46 -24.12
C ILE A 879 28.60 11.57 -23.90
N VAL A 880 28.15 12.70 -23.37
CA VAL A 880 26.75 12.96 -23.06
C VAL A 880 26.15 13.79 -24.19
N THR A 881 25.01 13.32 -24.70
CA THR A 881 24.27 13.95 -25.80
C THR A 881 22.78 14.03 -25.50
N ALA A 882 22.08 14.82 -26.30
CA ALA A 882 20.63 14.91 -26.34
C ALA A 882 20.22 15.39 -27.72
N LYS A 883 18.91 15.46 -28.00
CA LYS A 883 18.42 16.05 -29.25
C LYS A 883 18.93 17.48 -29.41
N GLY A 884 19.69 17.75 -30.48
CA GLY A 884 20.32 19.04 -30.73
C GLY A 884 21.44 19.42 -29.75
N ASN A 885 21.87 18.50 -28.88
CA ASN A 885 22.82 18.74 -27.78
C ASN A 885 22.41 19.91 -26.88
N THR A 886 21.12 20.03 -26.60
CA THR A 886 20.57 21.05 -25.70
C THR A 886 19.49 20.41 -24.83
N CYS A 887 19.39 20.82 -23.57
CA CYS A 887 18.25 20.51 -22.73
C CYS A 887 18.03 21.62 -21.72
N ALA A 888 16.77 21.98 -21.45
CA ALA A 888 16.44 23.04 -20.49
C ALA A 888 16.71 22.61 -19.04
N SER A 889 16.81 21.31 -18.77
CA SER A 889 17.22 20.74 -17.48
C SER A 889 18.55 20.01 -17.63
N PRO A 890 19.45 20.08 -16.63
CA PRO A 890 20.68 19.29 -16.63
C PRO A 890 20.41 17.79 -16.73
N ILE A 891 21.21 17.08 -17.53
CA ILE A 891 21.11 15.63 -17.73
C ILE A 891 21.86 14.92 -16.62
N PRO A 892 21.22 14.03 -15.84
CA PRO A 892 21.91 13.27 -14.81
C PRO A 892 22.76 12.16 -15.44
N VAL A 893 24.00 12.02 -14.97
CA VAL A 893 24.89 10.91 -15.30
C VAL A 893 25.41 10.31 -14.01
N THR A 894 25.09 9.05 -13.76
CA THR A 894 25.60 8.31 -12.60
C THR A 894 26.97 7.72 -12.95
N ILE A 895 27.92 7.80 -12.01
CA ILE A 895 29.22 7.12 -12.07
C ILE A 895 29.42 6.25 -10.82
N PRO A 896 30.20 5.16 -10.85
CA PRO A 896 30.25 4.21 -9.75
C PRO A 896 30.99 4.74 -8.51
N ALA A 897 31.98 5.62 -8.71
CA ALA A 897 32.76 6.27 -7.66
C ALA A 897 33.63 7.40 -8.23
N GLY A 898 34.17 8.24 -7.35
CA GLY A 898 35.17 9.25 -7.70
C GLY A 898 34.57 10.52 -8.30
N THR A 899 35.39 11.27 -9.02
CA THR A 899 35.03 12.55 -9.65
C THR A 899 35.23 12.49 -11.16
N VAL A 900 34.70 13.50 -11.86
CA VAL A 900 34.91 13.68 -13.29
C VAL A 900 35.54 15.04 -13.58
N THR A 901 36.12 15.16 -14.77
CA THR A 901 36.39 16.45 -15.41
C THR A 901 35.58 16.53 -16.70
N ALA A 902 35.18 17.73 -17.12
CA ALA A 902 34.35 17.91 -18.31
C ALA A 902 35.06 18.74 -19.37
N SER A 903 34.77 18.44 -20.63
CA SER A 903 35.10 19.26 -21.80
C SER A 903 33.86 19.42 -22.69
N GLY A 904 33.71 20.59 -23.32
CA GLY A 904 32.53 20.92 -24.15
C GLY A 904 31.30 21.42 -23.40
N GLY A 905 31.35 21.55 -22.06
CA GLY A 905 30.26 22.07 -21.23
C GLY A 905 30.61 22.17 -19.74
N SER A 906 29.59 22.25 -18.89
CA SER A 906 29.71 22.36 -17.43
C SER A 906 28.91 21.29 -16.69
N PHE A 907 29.27 21.03 -15.44
CA PHE A 907 28.52 20.11 -14.58
C PHE A 907 28.53 20.55 -13.12
N THR A 908 27.59 20.03 -12.35
CA THR A 908 27.64 19.99 -10.88
C THR A 908 27.58 18.54 -10.41
N SER A 909 28.17 18.24 -9.24
CA SER A 909 28.15 16.89 -8.67
C SER A 909 27.26 16.85 -7.44
N ASP A 910 26.46 15.80 -7.34
CA ASP A 910 25.64 15.45 -6.18
C ASP A 910 26.15 14.14 -5.58
N VAL A 911 26.54 14.19 -4.30
CA VAL A 911 27.12 13.06 -3.55
C VAL A 911 26.45 13.00 -2.19
N VAL A 912 25.68 11.93 -1.95
CA VAL A 912 24.88 11.76 -0.72
C VAL A 912 25.18 10.40 -0.11
N GLY A 913 25.79 10.38 1.08
CA GLY A 913 26.08 9.12 1.77
C GLY A 913 26.88 8.15 0.91
N ASN A 914 26.37 6.92 0.77
CA ASN A 914 26.95 5.86 -0.07
C ASN A 914 26.26 5.75 -1.45
N GLU A 915 25.44 6.73 -1.82
CA GLU A 915 24.88 6.82 -3.17
C GLU A 915 26.02 7.05 -4.19
N PRO A 916 26.02 6.35 -5.34
CA PRO A 916 26.96 6.65 -6.41
C PRO A 916 26.86 8.12 -6.83
N PRO A 917 27.99 8.82 -7.11
CA PRO A 917 27.93 10.21 -7.53
C PRO A 917 27.05 10.42 -8.76
N ILE A 918 26.18 11.43 -8.71
CA ILE A 918 25.40 11.90 -9.85
C ILE A 918 25.98 13.21 -10.35
N VAL A 919 26.37 13.22 -11.61
CA VAL A 919 26.87 14.39 -12.33
C VAL A 919 25.71 14.99 -13.13
N TRP A 920 25.35 16.23 -12.82
CA TRP A 920 24.32 16.98 -13.54
C TRP A 920 24.95 17.80 -14.65
N VAL A 921 24.79 17.35 -15.89
CA VAL A 921 25.48 17.89 -17.07
C VAL A 921 24.61 18.91 -17.79
N THR A 922 25.14 20.11 -18.00
CA THR A 922 24.47 21.14 -18.81
C THR A 922 25.01 21.10 -20.24
N LEU A 923 24.12 20.87 -21.22
CA LEU A 923 24.46 20.88 -22.64
C LEU A 923 24.19 22.26 -23.27
N ASN A 924 25.15 22.77 -24.06
CA ASN A 924 25.11 24.12 -24.65
C ASN A 924 25.21 24.11 -26.19
N GLY A 925 24.59 23.12 -26.85
CA GLY A 925 24.61 22.95 -28.31
C GLY A 925 25.76 22.08 -28.82
N SER A 926 26.57 21.50 -27.93
CA SER A 926 27.63 20.55 -28.26
C SER A 926 27.63 19.40 -27.25
N PRO A 927 28.09 18.19 -27.64
CA PRO A 927 28.27 17.08 -26.71
C PRO A 927 29.23 17.44 -25.58
N VAL A 928 29.00 16.87 -24.39
CA VAL A 928 29.90 17.04 -23.25
C VAL A 928 30.61 15.73 -22.97
N THR A 929 31.94 15.77 -22.96
CA THR A 929 32.75 14.60 -22.58
C THR A 929 33.12 14.70 -21.11
N LEU A 930 32.73 13.70 -20.32
CA LEU A 930 33.15 13.52 -18.94
C LEU A 930 34.30 12.51 -18.87
N THR A 931 35.50 12.95 -18.50
CA THR A 931 36.64 12.08 -18.23
C THR A 931 36.56 11.58 -16.79
N LEU A 932 36.57 10.26 -16.62
CA LEU A 932 36.45 9.62 -15.32
C LEU A 932 37.79 9.71 -14.57
N GLY A 933 37.78 10.28 -13.36
CA GLY A 933 38.96 10.33 -12.49
C GLY A 933 39.40 8.94 -12.03
N THR A 934 38.45 8.00 -11.94
CA THR A 934 38.72 6.58 -11.72
C THR A 934 38.19 5.78 -12.91
N LYS A 935 39.11 5.17 -13.68
CA LYS A 935 38.76 4.32 -14.82
C LYS A 935 37.96 3.10 -14.35
N VAL A 936 36.98 2.69 -15.15
CA VAL A 936 36.15 1.51 -14.84
C VAL A 936 36.62 0.33 -15.69
N ALA A 937 36.97 -0.79 -15.06
CA ALA A 937 37.47 -1.96 -15.78
C ALA A 937 36.40 -2.61 -16.68
N ALA A 938 36.80 -3.13 -17.83
CA ALA A 938 35.93 -3.87 -18.75
C ALA A 938 35.39 -5.16 -18.11
N SER A 939 36.23 -5.90 -17.40
CA SER A 939 35.89 -7.12 -16.68
C SER A 939 36.22 -6.96 -15.21
N THR A 940 35.33 -7.43 -14.34
CA THR A 940 35.64 -7.63 -12.92
C THR A 940 36.41 -8.94 -12.81
N THR A 941 37.74 -8.93 -12.89
CA THR A 941 38.54 -10.12 -12.52
C THR A 941 38.31 -10.38 -11.03
N SER A 942 37.60 -11.45 -10.69
CA SER A 942 37.66 -12.01 -9.35
C SER A 942 39.08 -12.54 -9.15
N SER A 943 39.83 -11.91 -8.23
CA SER A 943 40.90 -12.60 -7.51
C SER A 943 40.30 -13.67 -6.60
#